data_AF-A0A970WXF5-F1
#
_entry.id   AF-A0A970WXF5-F1
#
_cell.length_a   1.000
_cell.length_b   1.000
_cell.length_c   1.000
_cell.angle_alpha   90.00
_cell.angle_beta   90.00
_cell.angle_gamma   90.00
#
_symmetry.space_group_name_H-M   'P 1'
#
loop_
_entity.id
_entity.type
_entity.pdbx_description
1 polymer ?
#
loop_
_entity_poly.entity_id
_entity_poly.type
_entity_poly.pdbx_seq_one_letter_code
_entity_poly.pdbx_strand_id
1 'polypeptide(L)'
;MNQELAKMTLKEKIGQLLIAGFVGYEYNDNIKTLIEEYKLGNVVLLTKNFQNIKQFHDLCLKLYTEIQKNSKILPFMAITQEGGMVTRIVREATFFPGNMTLGATKKEYVYEVGRLMAEELFALGINLNFAPSLDINNNPDNPVIGVRSYSDNPEVVARYGLDFIRGLQSTGMIATAKHFPGHGDTDVDSHFGLPRINHSRERIEKVELVPFKKAIDEVKAIMPAHIFFQAFEENQIPVTISKKVITGLLRQELGFRGLIISDAMEMKAIIDNFGIAKGAVLALAAGQDQLIVSSNYEYQVEILQAVEQAVLDGVIPLAVIDEKVARILNYKKQLQKIYEDKFVHKKYEEKMEIILNKKSKEFVSKIVDESLTLVKGNNLNPQLSTLVLAPSPFATTVVEEDISNRSIVKALNREGFNGEAIKMSVNPNRVEIEELMDKAKNFDQVLVCTYNAAHYQGQIDLINRLSDEAMNLFVLSTKSPYDIFKFKQIENYLCLYEYTPNSVMTIVKYLQGKLKPQGKLPIALTEKIKVGASIYVGLKEYPVAKNIEYLQMLKENGIDRVFISAHIPEMNDNFVVELVEVCNKAKELDLKVILDVSRPMMEQFNIPEIYSLRLDYGFNNDEIVELCKQDKFIVELNASTITIKQLEYFKNCGVDLHKVRISHNFYPKLYTGISREEVIRRNKIFKQYGLNVMMYIPSQNQKRPPMYEGLPTIEEHRYYPLEAVLSEIRGLGIDEVFFGDCYASKEEIKMATTFDYDVVQIPIVVNKGLTEVEKELLKQEHHNRIDQPTSFIRSSCRLKTKEVKPKNTTVRKKGNVTIDNQLFARYQGEVCLMLTDLPQDDRVNVVGNIVCDIDTLTFIKPGDKFRLIIKGEK
;
A
#
# COMPACT_ATOMS: atom_id res chain seq x y z
N MET A 1 5.82 38.91 -22.84
CA MET A 1 4.62 38.96 -21.98
C MET A 1 3.39 38.78 -22.86
N ASN A 2 2.44 37.92 -22.47
CA ASN A 2 1.27 37.60 -23.30
C ASN A 2 0.40 38.87 -23.47
N GLN A 3 0.13 39.32 -24.71
CA GLN A 3 -0.62 40.57 -24.97
C GLN A 3 -2.03 40.57 -24.38
N GLU A 4 -2.60 39.38 -24.16
CA GLU A 4 -3.88 39.16 -23.49
C GLU A 4 -3.80 39.44 -21.98
N LEU A 5 -2.79 38.90 -21.29
CA LEU A 5 -2.57 39.10 -19.85
C LEU A 5 -2.38 40.58 -19.48
N ALA A 6 -1.71 41.35 -20.34
CA ALA A 6 -1.49 42.77 -20.13
C ALA A 6 -2.79 43.60 -20.16
N LYS A 7 -3.86 43.07 -20.78
CA LYS A 7 -5.16 43.73 -20.89
C LYS A 7 -6.15 43.33 -19.79
N MET A 8 -5.83 42.29 -19.02
CA MET A 8 -6.69 41.81 -17.94
C MET A 8 -6.63 42.75 -16.74
N THR A 9 -7.80 43.07 -16.20
CA THR A 9 -7.97 43.70 -14.89
C THR A 9 -7.49 42.76 -13.77
N LEU A 10 -7.24 43.33 -12.58
CA LEU A 10 -6.87 42.52 -11.41
C LEU A 10 -7.94 41.47 -11.08
N LYS A 11 -9.23 41.83 -11.14
CA LYS A 11 -10.34 40.91 -10.92
C LYS A 11 -10.37 39.76 -11.92
N GLU A 12 -10.18 40.04 -13.21
CA GLU A 12 -10.08 38.98 -14.22
C GLU A 12 -8.90 38.05 -13.97
N LYS A 13 -7.74 38.57 -13.54
CA LYS A 13 -6.57 37.75 -13.18
C LYS A 13 -6.89 36.84 -12.00
N ILE A 14 -7.48 37.38 -10.93
CA ILE A 14 -7.83 36.63 -9.72
C ILE A 14 -8.90 35.57 -10.00
N GLY A 15 -9.92 35.91 -10.81
CA GLY A 15 -10.96 34.97 -11.23
C GLY A 15 -10.43 33.76 -12.00
N GLN A 16 -9.25 33.85 -12.63
CA GLN A 16 -8.57 32.69 -13.24
C GLN A 16 -7.91 31.75 -12.22
N LEU A 17 -7.58 32.23 -11.02
CA LEU A 17 -6.89 31.45 -9.98
C LEU A 17 -7.84 30.53 -9.21
N LEU A 18 -9.15 30.73 -9.29
CA LEU A 18 -10.13 29.91 -8.58
C LEU A 18 -10.79 28.90 -9.52
N ILE A 19 -10.95 27.67 -9.04
CA ILE A 19 -11.83 26.64 -9.60
C ILE A 19 -12.97 26.45 -8.60
N ALA A 20 -14.14 26.96 -8.93
CA ALA A 20 -15.30 26.98 -8.03
C ALA A 20 -16.40 26.02 -8.51
N GLY A 21 -16.99 25.25 -7.60
CA GLY A 21 -18.20 24.47 -7.89
C GLY A 21 -19.43 25.06 -7.21
N PHE A 22 -20.58 24.41 -7.37
CA PHE A 22 -21.85 24.81 -6.77
C PHE A 22 -22.78 23.61 -6.63
N VAL A 23 -23.86 23.75 -5.86
CA VAL A 23 -24.88 22.69 -5.69
C VAL A 23 -26.07 22.98 -6.61
N GLY A 24 -26.57 21.93 -7.26
CA GLY A 24 -27.76 21.99 -8.12
C GLY A 24 -27.48 21.51 -9.54
N TYR A 25 -28.54 21.12 -10.23
CA TYR A 25 -28.51 20.59 -11.59
C TYR A 25 -28.57 21.69 -12.67
N GLU A 26 -28.75 22.95 -12.28
CA GLU A 26 -28.93 24.06 -13.20
C GLU A 26 -28.04 25.23 -12.83
N TYR A 27 -27.80 26.11 -13.80
CA TYR A 27 -27.11 27.38 -13.61
C TYR A 27 -27.90 28.26 -12.65
N ASN A 28 -27.31 28.59 -11.50
CA ASN A 28 -27.97 29.32 -10.41
C ASN A 28 -27.38 30.71 -10.16
N ASP A 29 -28.00 31.47 -9.27
CA ASP A 29 -27.59 32.86 -8.98
C ASP A 29 -26.18 32.95 -8.37
N ASN A 30 -25.79 32.00 -7.52
CA ASN A 30 -24.45 32.01 -6.91
C ASN A 30 -23.34 31.89 -7.96
N ILE A 31 -23.43 30.91 -8.86
CA ILE A 31 -22.42 30.75 -9.93
C ILE A 31 -22.48 31.91 -10.93
N LYS A 32 -23.67 32.46 -11.18
CA LYS A 32 -23.83 33.66 -12.00
C LYS A 32 -23.07 34.85 -11.43
N THR A 33 -23.24 35.13 -10.14
CA THR A 33 -22.54 36.23 -9.46
C THR A 33 -21.02 36.04 -9.52
N LEU A 34 -20.51 34.82 -9.29
CA LEU A 34 -19.08 34.53 -9.41
C LEU A 34 -18.54 34.81 -10.82
N ILE A 35 -19.30 34.48 -11.86
CA ILE A 35 -18.90 34.70 -13.26
C ILE A 35 -18.98 36.18 -13.64
N GLU A 36 -20.11 36.84 -13.35
CA GLU A 36 -20.37 38.21 -13.80
C GLU A 36 -19.60 39.26 -12.99
N GLU A 37 -19.56 39.13 -11.67
CA GLU A 37 -18.96 40.13 -10.77
C GLU A 37 -17.49 39.83 -10.45
N TYR A 38 -17.19 38.57 -10.12
CA TYR A 38 -15.83 38.15 -9.73
C TYR A 38 -14.99 37.59 -10.88
N LYS A 39 -15.55 37.56 -12.10
CA LYS A 39 -14.86 37.13 -13.33
C LYS A 39 -14.29 35.72 -13.23
N LEU A 40 -15.00 34.83 -12.52
CA LEU A 40 -14.63 33.43 -12.36
C LEU A 40 -14.41 32.77 -13.74
N GLY A 41 -13.23 32.16 -13.90
CA GLY A 41 -12.81 31.57 -15.17
C GLY A 41 -12.86 30.05 -15.22
N ASN A 42 -13.18 29.36 -14.11
CA ASN A 42 -13.06 27.90 -14.03
C ASN A 42 -14.07 27.31 -13.06
N VAL A 43 -14.55 26.12 -13.36
CA VAL A 43 -15.55 25.42 -12.56
C VAL A 43 -15.17 23.98 -12.29
N VAL A 44 -15.54 23.46 -11.12
CA VAL A 44 -15.48 22.03 -10.80
C VAL A 44 -16.89 21.47 -10.68
N LEU A 45 -17.13 20.34 -11.33
CA LEU A 45 -18.42 19.67 -11.38
C LEU A 45 -18.39 18.45 -10.47
N LEU A 46 -19.44 18.31 -9.66
CA LEU A 46 -19.65 17.25 -8.69
C LEU A 46 -20.83 16.39 -9.10
N THR A 47 -21.04 15.25 -8.42
CA THR A 47 -22.25 14.43 -8.62
C THR A 47 -23.52 15.20 -8.30
N LYS A 48 -23.43 16.21 -7.40
CA LYS A 48 -24.52 17.15 -7.10
C LYS A 48 -24.94 18.03 -8.28
N ASN A 49 -24.20 17.99 -9.39
CA ASN A 49 -24.52 18.68 -10.64
C ASN A 49 -25.01 17.72 -11.74
N PHE A 50 -25.06 16.41 -11.46
CA PHE A 50 -25.36 15.37 -12.44
C PHE A 50 -26.66 14.62 -12.09
N GLN A 51 -27.68 14.82 -12.92
CA GLN A 51 -28.95 14.09 -12.86
C GLN A 51 -29.01 13.02 -13.96
N ASN A 52 -28.67 13.41 -15.19
CA ASN A 52 -28.59 12.57 -16.39
C ASN A 52 -27.68 13.25 -17.42
N ILE A 53 -27.34 12.54 -18.51
CA ILE A 53 -26.39 13.02 -19.51
C ILE A 53 -26.87 14.29 -20.23
N LYS A 54 -28.16 14.38 -20.58
CA LYS A 54 -28.70 15.55 -21.29
C LYS A 54 -28.60 16.81 -20.42
N GLN A 55 -29.07 16.72 -19.18
CA GLN A 55 -29.03 17.83 -18.23
C GLN A 55 -27.59 18.29 -17.97
N PHE A 56 -26.65 17.35 -17.76
CA PHE A 56 -25.26 17.69 -17.48
C PHE A 56 -24.58 18.35 -18.68
N HIS A 57 -24.84 17.84 -19.89
CA HIS A 57 -24.38 18.46 -21.13
C HIS A 57 -24.87 19.91 -21.25
N ASP A 58 -26.18 20.13 -21.04
CA ASP A 58 -26.78 21.47 -21.18
C ASP A 58 -26.24 22.44 -20.13
N LEU A 59 -26.03 21.96 -18.90
CA LEU A 59 -25.38 22.73 -17.85
C LEU A 59 -23.96 23.14 -18.25
N CYS A 60 -23.15 22.20 -18.76
CA CYS A 60 -21.78 22.50 -19.20
C CYS A 60 -21.75 23.49 -20.36
N LEU A 61 -22.68 23.37 -21.33
CA LEU A 61 -22.81 24.31 -22.43
C LEU A 61 -23.21 25.70 -21.95
N LYS A 62 -24.13 25.79 -20.97
CA LYS A 62 -24.55 27.05 -20.37
C LYS A 62 -23.39 27.73 -19.62
N LEU A 63 -22.67 27.00 -18.78
CA LEU A 63 -21.49 27.49 -18.07
C LEU A 63 -20.42 27.98 -19.03
N TYR A 64 -20.11 27.20 -20.08
CA TYR A 64 -19.19 27.60 -21.14
C TYR A 64 -19.59 28.93 -21.77
N THR A 65 -20.87 29.05 -22.16
CA THR A 65 -21.40 30.24 -22.84
C THR A 65 -21.32 31.49 -21.96
N GLU A 66 -21.71 31.40 -20.69
CA GLU A 66 -21.71 32.55 -19.77
C GLU A 66 -20.29 32.99 -19.39
N ILE A 67 -19.35 32.05 -19.18
CA ILE A 67 -17.95 32.40 -18.89
C ILE A 67 -17.29 33.04 -20.12
N GLN A 68 -17.53 32.49 -21.32
CA GLN A 68 -16.99 33.06 -22.56
C GLN A 68 -17.55 34.47 -22.85
N LYS A 69 -18.84 34.70 -22.58
CA LYS A 69 -19.46 36.02 -22.72
C LYS A 69 -18.79 37.06 -21.82
N ASN A 70 -18.39 36.68 -20.61
CA ASN A 70 -17.83 37.59 -19.62
C ASN A 70 -16.30 37.78 -19.72
N SER A 71 -15.56 36.77 -20.19
CA SER A 71 -14.08 36.79 -20.18
C SER A 71 -13.42 36.60 -21.55
N LYS A 72 -14.13 36.04 -22.54
CA LYS A 72 -13.60 35.59 -23.85
C LYS A 72 -12.45 34.57 -23.74
N ILE A 73 -12.29 33.96 -22.57
CA ILE A 73 -11.27 32.96 -22.26
C ILE A 73 -11.96 31.61 -22.04
N LEU A 74 -11.42 30.52 -22.60
CA LEU A 74 -11.90 29.16 -22.36
C LEU A 74 -12.01 28.87 -20.85
N PRO A 75 -13.14 28.37 -20.33
CA PRO A 75 -13.17 27.85 -18.98
C PRO A 75 -12.46 26.51 -18.86
N PHE A 76 -11.73 26.31 -17.75
CA PHE A 76 -11.50 24.94 -17.30
C PHE A 76 -12.77 24.40 -16.66
N MET A 77 -13.27 23.31 -17.24
CA MET A 77 -14.43 22.55 -16.79
C MET A 77 -13.87 21.27 -16.17
N ALA A 78 -13.78 21.25 -14.85
CA ALA A 78 -13.04 20.24 -14.09
C ALA A 78 -13.95 19.18 -13.49
N ILE A 79 -13.45 17.96 -13.34
CA ILE A 79 -14.16 16.86 -12.67
C ILE A 79 -13.16 15.94 -11.96
N THR A 80 -13.62 15.19 -10.95
CA THR A 80 -12.86 14.07 -10.38
C THR A 80 -13.43 12.75 -10.89
N GLN A 81 -12.96 12.30 -12.06
CA GLN A 81 -13.36 11.04 -12.66
C GLN A 81 -12.16 10.09 -12.65
N GLU A 82 -11.92 9.42 -11.51
CA GLU A 82 -10.82 8.44 -11.37
C GLU A 82 -11.21 7.07 -11.97
N GLY A 83 -12.50 6.72 -11.89
CA GLY A 83 -13.01 5.37 -12.14
C GLY A 83 -13.30 4.62 -10.85
N GLY A 84 -13.92 3.45 -10.94
CA GLY A 84 -14.25 2.61 -9.78
C GLY A 84 -15.14 3.34 -8.77
N MET A 85 -14.62 3.50 -7.55
CA MET A 85 -15.35 4.10 -6.41
C MET A 85 -15.42 5.63 -6.45
N VAL A 86 -14.56 6.30 -7.23
CA VAL A 86 -14.52 7.77 -7.36
C VAL A 86 -14.87 8.16 -8.79
N THR A 87 -16.15 8.47 -9.00
CA THR A 87 -16.76 8.74 -10.31
C THR A 87 -17.90 9.74 -10.13
N ARG A 88 -17.96 10.82 -10.92
CA ARG A 88 -19.08 11.80 -10.82
C ARG A 88 -20.20 11.51 -11.81
N ILE A 89 -19.89 10.86 -12.94
CA ILE A 89 -20.88 10.43 -13.93
C ILE A 89 -21.36 9.01 -13.55
N VAL A 90 -22.41 8.97 -12.73
CA VAL A 90 -22.81 7.75 -12.00
C VAL A 90 -23.88 6.89 -12.69
N ARG A 91 -24.34 7.26 -13.90
CA ARG A 91 -25.32 6.50 -14.70
C ARG A 91 -25.23 6.84 -16.18
N GLU A 92 -25.89 6.05 -17.02
CA GLU A 92 -26.01 6.19 -18.50
C GLU A 92 -24.71 6.03 -19.31
N ALA A 93 -23.58 6.55 -18.84
CA ALA A 93 -22.26 6.48 -19.47
C ALA A 93 -21.48 5.19 -19.12
N THR A 94 -20.21 5.12 -19.50
CA THR A 94 -19.34 3.99 -19.18
C THR A 94 -18.84 4.05 -17.73
N PHE A 95 -18.99 2.96 -16.99
CA PHE A 95 -18.44 2.82 -15.64
C PHE A 95 -17.00 2.30 -15.71
N PHE A 96 -16.04 3.22 -15.86
CA PHE A 96 -14.62 2.90 -15.94
C PHE A 96 -14.10 2.19 -14.67
N PRO A 97 -13.16 1.24 -14.80
CA PRO A 97 -12.60 0.52 -13.66
C PRO A 97 -11.75 1.46 -12.80
N GLY A 98 -11.67 1.18 -11.51
CA GLY A 98 -10.79 1.88 -10.57
C GLY A 98 -9.33 1.51 -10.74
N ASN A 99 -8.46 2.22 -10.01
CA ASN A 99 -7.01 2.06 -10.16
C ASN A 99 -6.51 0.69 -9.70
N MET A 100 -6.97 0.17 -8.56
CA MET A 100 -6.56 -1.17 -8.11
C MET A 100 -7.12 -2.28 -9.01
N THR A 101 -8.34 -2.10 -9.52
CA THR A 101 -8.94 -2.95 -10.55
C THR A 101 -8.05 -3.01 -11.79
N LEU A 102 -7.57 -1.86 -12.27
CA LEU A 102 -6.59 -1.81 -13.36
C LEU A 102 -5.27 -2.47 -12.98
N GLY A 103 -4.76 -2.22 -11.77
CA GLY A 103 -3.55 -2.82 -11.22
C GLY A 103 -3.57 -4.34 -11.23
N ALA A 104 -4.74 -4.93 -11.03
CA ALA A 104 -4.93 -6.38 -11.05
C ALA A 104 -5.01 -7.01 -12.45
N THR A 105 -4.96 -6.19 -13.50
CA THR A 105 -5.14 -6.62 -14.90
C THR A 105 -3.92 -6.29 -15.77
N LYS A 106 -4.07 -6.48 -17.08
CA LYS A 106 -3.05 -6.21 -18.08
C LYS A 106 -2.80 -4.70 -18.18
N LYS A 107 -1.53 -4.30 -18.07
CA LYS A 107 -1.10 -2.89 -18.12
C LYS A 107 -1.59 -2.16 -19.38
N GLU A 108 -1.67 -2.85 -20.51
CA GLU A 108 -2.04 -2.29 -21.81
C GLU A 108 -3.45 -1.67 -21.80
N TYR A 109 -4.32 -2.09 -20.88
CA TYR A 109 -5.66 -1.52 -20.75
C TYR A 109 -5.65 -0.08 -20.21
N VAL A 110 -4.64 0.29 -19.42
CA VAL A 110 -4.63 1.55 -18.65
C VAL A 110 -4.65 2.78 -19.56
N TYR A 111 -3.86 2.75 -20.64
CA TYR A 111 -3.84 3.82 -21.64
C TYR A 111 -5.20 3.96 -22.33
N GLU A 112 -5.79 2.85 -22.80
CA GLU A 112 -7.06 2.87 -23.51
C GLU A 112 -8.22 3.31 -22.61
N VAL A 113 -8.23 2.91 -21.34
CA VAL A 113 -9.21 3.38 -20.35
C VAL A 113 -9.10 4.89 -20.18
N GLY A 114 -7.89 5.44 -20.03
CA GLY A 114 -7.68 6.89 -19.96
C GLY A 114 -8.16 7.60 -21.23
N ARG A 115 -7.87 7.06 -22.42
CA ARG A 115 -8.29 7.64 -23.70
C ARG A 115 -9.81 7.67 -23.85
N LEU A 116 -10.49 6.54 -23.62
CA LEU A 116 -11.95 6.42 -23.71
C LEU A 116 -12.65 7.32 -22.69
N MET A 117 -12.14 7.38 -21.46
CA MET A 117 -12.66 8.27 -20.43
C MET A 117 -12.58 9.72 -20.87
N ALA A 118 -11.44 10.16 -21.40
CA ALA A 118 -11.30 11.54 -21.86
C ALA A 118 -12.21 11.87 -23.07
N GLU A 119 -12.47 10.91 -23.96
CA GLU A 119 -13.42 11.08 -25.07
C GLU A 119 -14.85 11.32 -24.57
N GLU A 120 -15.32 10.53 -23.60
CA GLU A 120 -16.64 10.72 -22.98
C GLU A 120 -16.72 12.05 -22.21
N LEU A 121 -15.67 12.40 -21.47
CA LEU A 121 -15.61 13.65 -20.72
C LEU A 121 -15.63 14.88 -21.64
N PHE A 122 -14.88 14.89 -22.73
CA PHE A 122 -14.94 15.98 -23.72
C PHE A 122 -16.33 16.08 -24.36
N ALA A 123 -16.97 14.95 -24.67
CA ALA A 123 -18.33 14.96 -25.22
C ALA A 123 -19.36 15.60 -24.26
N LEU A 124 -19.07 15.61 -22.95
CA LEU A 124 -19.87 16.26 -21.92
C LEU A 124 -19.41 17.69 -21.57
N GLY A 125 -18.33 18.18 -22.18
CA GLY A 125 -17.82 19.53 -21.96
C GLY A 125 -16.79 19.66 -20.84
N ILE A 126 -16.22 18.55 -20.36
CA ILE A 126 -15.12 18.53 -19.39
C ILE A 126 -13.78 18.55 -20.14
N ASN A 127 -12.81 19.32 -19.63
CA ASN A 127 -11.47 19.46 -20.24
C ASN A 127 -10.30 19.40 -19.24
N LEU A 128 -10.60 19.25 -17.96
CA LEU A 128 -9.65 19.04 -16.87
C LEU A 128 -10.16 17.88 -15.99
N ASN A 129 -9.34 16.83 -15.82
CA ASN A 129 -9.68 15.71 -14.93
C ASN A 129 -8.67 15.65 -13.79
N PHE A 130 -9.19 15.58 -12.56
CA PHE A 130 -8.40 15.37 -11.35
C PHE A 130 -8.05 13.90 -11.16
N ALA A 131 -7.36 13.31 -12.14
CA ALA A 131 -6.91 11.93 -12.17
C ALA A 131 -5.63 11.81 -13.03
N PRO A 132 -4.78 10.80 -12.79
CA PRO A 132 -4.94 9.70 -11.82
C PRO A 132 -4.37 10.00 -10.42
N SER A 133 -4.75 9.19 -9.43
CA SER A 133 -3.97 9.06 -8.19
C SER A 133 -2.67 8.27 -8.48
N LEU A 134 -1.56 8.85 -8.06
CA LEU A 134 -0.21 8.31 -8.05
C LEU A 134 0.23 7.92 -6.63
N ASP A 135 -0.72 7.84 -5.69
CA ASP A 135 -0.43 7.41 -4.32
C ASP A 135 -0.11 5.91 -4.32
N ILE A 136 0.77 5.48 -3.42
CA ILE A 136 1.22 4.09 -3.30
C ILE A 136 0.60 3.49 -2.05
N ASN A 137 -0.24 2.45 -2.19
CA ASN A 137 -0.99 1.90 -1.07
C ASN A 137 -0.17 0.89 -0.24
N ASN A 138 0.94 1.36 0.32
CA ASN A 138 1.90 0.60 1.15
C ASN A 138 1.50 0.51 2.63
N ASN A 139 0.39 1.14 3.01
CA ASN A 139 -0.22 1.08 4.33
C ASN A 139 -1.63 0.45 4.24
N PRO A 140 -1.81 -0.79 4.74
CA PRO A 140 -3.11 -1.46 4.79
C PRO A 140 -4.19 -0.71 5.58
N ASP A 141 -3.79 0.12 6.55
CA ASP A 141 -4.69 0.88 7.41
C ASP A 141 -5.04 2.26 6.81
N ASN A 142 -4.61 2.56 5.58
CA ASN A 142 -4.91 3.83 4.93
C ASN A 142 -6.43 4.01 4.74
N PRO A 143 -7.05 5.05 5.34
CA PRO A 143 -8.50 5.21 5.33
C PRO A 143 -9.05 5.81 4.04
N VAL A 144 -8.21 6.39 3.17
CA VAL A 144 -8.65 7.29 2.10
C VAL A 144 -8.20 6.90 0.69
N ILE A 145 -7.03 6.25 0.54
CA ILE A 145 -6.50 5.83 -0.76
C ILE A 145 -6.99 4.43 -1.11
N GLY A 146 -6.51 3.39 -0.41
CA GLY A 146 -6.94 2.01 -0.64
C GLY A 146 -6.98 1.64 -2.13
N VAL A 147 -8.17 1.28 -2.62
CA VAL A 147 -8.43 0.87 -4.01
C VAL A 147 -8.25 1.99 -5.06
N ARG A 148 -8.06 3.24 -4.63
CA ARG A 148 -7.73 4.37 -5.50
C ARG A 148 -6.26 4.39 -5.92
N SER A 149 -5.41 3.58 -5.31
CA SER A 149 -4.06 3.33 -5.82
C SER A 149 -4.04 2.14 -6.77
N TYR A 150 -3.07 2.12 -7.69
CA TYR A 150 -2.84 0.96 -8.55
C TYR A 150 -2.19 -0.23 -7.82
N SER A 151 -1.34 0.03 -6.82
CA SER A 151 -0.47 -0.99 -6.20
C SER A 151 0.23 -0.43 -4.94
N ASP A 152 0.80 -1.31 -4.13
CA ASP A 152 1.76 -0.96 -3.06
C ASP A 152 3.20 -0.82 -3.57
N ASN A 153 3.44 -1.12 -4.85
CA ASN A 153 4.74 -1.04 -5.49
C ASN A 153 4.93 0.29 -6.24
N PRO A 154 5.94 1.12 -5.90
CA PRO A 154 6.17 2.43 -6.51
C PRO A 154 6.33 2.40 -8.04
N GLU A 155 6.99 1.36 -8.55
CA GLU A 155 7.28 1.19 -9.98
C GLU A 155 6.07 0.71 -10.78
N VAL A 156 5.15 -0.01 -10.14
CA VAL A 156 3.86 -0.35 -10.75
C VAL A 156 2.99 0.90 -10.82
N VAL A 157 2.84 1.64 -9.72
CA VAL A 157 2.07 2.89 -9.66
C VAL A 157 2.59 3.91 -10.68
N ALA A 158 3.90 4.09 -10.77
CA ALA A 158 4.50 5.02 -11.72
C ALA A 158 4.19 4.66 -13.18
N ARG A 159 4.34 3.39 -13.55
CA ARG A 159 4.09 2.92 -14.92
C ARG A 159 2.62 3.00 -15.31
N TYR A 160 1.72 2.59 -14.42
CA TYR A 160 0.28 2.59 -14.68
C TYR A 160 -0.26 4.02 -14.70
N GLY A 161 0.11 4.83 -13.71
CA GLY A 161 -0.26 6.24 -13.65
C GLY A 161 0.20 7.02 -14.89
N LEU A 162 1.43 6.79 -15.36
CA LEU A 162 1.94 7.46 -16.56
C LEU A 162 1.17 7.05 -17.84
N ASP A 163 0.84 5.77 -17.99
CA ASP A 163 0.03 5.30 -19.13
C ASP A 163 -1.38 5.90 -19.10
N PHE A 164 -1.98 6.04 -17.92
CA PHE A 164 -3.29 6.68 -17.77
C PHE A 164 -3.23 8.18 -18.11
N ILE A 165 -2.20 8.88 -17.63
CA ILE A 165 -1.92 10.29 -17.97
C ILE A 165 -1.79 10.44 -19.48
N ARG A 166 -1.01 9.58 -20.14
CA ARG A 166 -0.86 9.57 -21.60
C ARG A 166 -2.19 9.31 -22.31
N GLY A 167 -2.98 8.36 -21.81
CA GLY A 167 -4.31 8.04 -22.32
C GLY A 167 -5.22 9.28 -22.32
N LEU A 168 -5.40 9.92 -21.16
CA LEU A 168 -6.16 11.17 -21.04
C LEU A 168 -5.61 12.24 -21.99
N GLN A 169 -4.31 12.54 -21.89
CA GLN A 169 -3.70 13.67 -22.59
C GLN A 169 -3.61 13.48 -24.10
N SER A 170 -3.64 12.24 -24.62
CA SER A 170 -3.68 11.95 -26.06
C SER A 170 -4.90 12.57 -26.75
N THR A 171 -5.98 12.81 -26.00
CA THR A 171 -7.20 13.45 -26.49
C THR A 171 -7.18 14.97 -26.35
N GLY A 172 -6.16 15.53 -25.71
CA GLY A 172 -6.07 16.94 -25.32
C GLY A 172 -6.30 17.19 -23.83
N MET A 173 -7.04 16.31 -23.13
CA MET A 173 -7.46 16.47 -21.72
C MET A 173 -6.29 16.85 -20.82
N ILE A 174 -6.49 17.73 -19.84
CA ILE A 174 -5.49 17.97 -18.80
C ILE A 174 -5.66 16.90 -17.73
N ALA A 175 -4.67 16.01 -17.62
CA ALA A 175 -4.56 15.07 -16.51
C ALA A 175 -3.89 15.74 -15.31
N THR A 176 -4.32 15.36 -14.11
CA THR A 176 -3.78 15.90 -12.85
C THR A 176 -3.31 14.75 -11.96
N ALA A 177 -1.99 14.62 -11.82
CA ALA A 177 -1.39 13.62 -10.93
C ALA A 177 -1.55 14.06 -9.46
N LYS A 178 -1.99 13.15 -8.60
CA LYS A 178 -2.30 13.45 -7.18
C LYS A 178 -2.02 12.27 -6.24
N HIS A 179 -1.81 12.45 -4.95
CA HIS A 179 -1.75 13.72 -4.23
C HIS A 179 -0.30 13.95 -3.81
N PHE A 180 0.37 14.94 -4.42
CA PHE A 180 1.80 15.17 -4.23
C PHE A 180 2.12 15.60 -2.78
N PRO A 181 3.21 15.11 -2.15
CA PRO A 181 4.19 14.16 -2.68
C PRO A 181 3.80 12.68 -2.52
N GLY A 182 2.73 12.36 -1.80
CA GLY A 182 2.11 11.04 -1.71
C GLY A 182 1.17 10.92 -0.50
N HIS A 183 -0.03 10.36 -0.65
CA HIS A 183 -1.01 10.20 0.44
C HIS A 183 -1.16 8.73 0.90
N GLY A 184 -0.42 7.81 0.29
CA GLY A 184 -0.63 6.37 0.45
C GLY A 184 -0.21 5.76 1.79
N ASP A 185 0.63 6.46 2.57
CA ASP A 185 1.12 6.01 3.88
C ASP A 185 0.62 6.88 5.06
N THR A 186 -0.63 7.31 4.99
CA THR A 186 -1.30 8.05 6.09
C THR A 186 -2.31 7.16 6.79
N ASP A 187 -2.39 7.28 8.11
CA ASP A 187 -3.40 6.66 8.98
C ASP A 187 -4.57 7.58 9.32
N VAL A 188 -4.45 8.88 9.04
CA VAL A 188 -5.49 9.90 9.22
C VAL A 188 -5.99 10.38 7.86
N ASP A 189 -7.31 10.54 7.72
CA ASP A 189 -7.93 11.15 6.55
C ASP A 189 -7.91 12.69 6.66
N SER A 190 -7.38 13.35 5.62
CA SER A 190 -7.23 14.81 5.53
C SER A 190 -8.57 15.58 5.52
N HIS A 191 -9.69 14.89 5.29
CA HIS A 191 -11.03 15.46 5.47
C HIS A 191 -11.39 15.73 6.93
N PHE A 192 -10.75 15.03 7.88
CA PHE A 192 -11.08 15.10 9.31
C PHE A 192 -9.98 15.73 10.18
N GLY A 193 -8.74 15.82 9.70
CA GLY A 193 -7.63 16.42 10.42
C GLY A 193 -6.40 16.62 9.52
N LEU A 194 -5.25 17.03 10.08
CA LEU A 194 -3.99 17.15 9.33
C LEU A 194 -3.17 15.86 9.46
N PRO A 195 -3.06 15.02 8.41
CA PRO A 195 -2.24 13.82 8.45
C PRO A 195 -0.76 14.18 8.48
N ARG A 196 0.06 13.28 9.02
CA ARG A 196 1.50 13.49 9.20
C ARG A 196 2.29 12.31 8.66
N ILE A 197 3.34 12.59 7.90
CA ILE A 197 4.32 11.60 7.44
C ILE A 197 5.70 11.98 7.99
N ASN A 198 6.22 11.13 8.87
CA ASN A 198 7.47 11.35 9.61
C ASN A 198 8.66 10.58 9.03
N HIS A 199 8.51 10.03 7.83
CA HIS A 199 9.59 9.29 7.17
C HIS A 199 10.76 10.19 6.76
N SER A 200 11.95 9.59 6.65
CA SER A 200 13.12 10.29 6.14
C SER A 200 12.95 10.69 4.67
N ARG A 201 13.65 11.76 4.26
CA ARG A 201 13.71 12.19 2.86
C ARG A 201 14.15 11.06 1.92
N GLU A 202 15.16 10.27 2.32
CA GLU A 202 15.67 9.13 1.55
C GLU A 202 14.56 8.10 1.28
N ARG A 203 13.74 7.78 2.29
CA ARG A 203 12.59 6.88 2.16
C ARG A 203 11.57 7.46 1.19
N ILE A 204 11.20 8.73 1.37
CA ILE A 204 10.17 9.39 0.57
C ILE A 204 10.58 9.49 -0.91
N GLU A 205 11.86 9.72 -1.18
CA GLU A 205 12.41 9.74 -2.53
C GLU A 205 12.40 8.38 -3.23
N LYS A 206 12.53 7.27 -2.47
CA LYS A 206 12.55 5.89 -2.97
C LYS A 206 11.16 5.28 -3.13
N VAL A 207 10.12 5.93 -2.60
CA VAL A 207 8.76 5.38 -2.60
C VAL A 207 7.77 6.44 -3.11
N GLU A 208 7.28 7.36 -2.27
CA GLU A 208 6.20 8.31 -2.62
C GLU A 208 6.52 9.16 -3.86
N LEU A 209 7.76 9.68 -3.95
CA LEU A 209 8.14 10.57 -5.06
C LEU A 209 8.43 9.84 -6.38
N VAL A 210 8.61 8.51 -6.37
CA VAL A 210 8.93 7.73 -7.58
C VAL A 210 7.91 7.97 -8.70
N PRO A 211 6.59 7.79 -8.49
CA PRO A 211 5.61 8.00 -9.55
C PRO A 211 5.54 9.46 -10.03
N PHE A 212 5.69 10.44 -9.13
CA PHE A 212 5.70 11.85 -9.51
C PHE A 212 6.94 12.21 -10.34
N LYS A 213 8.14 11.75 -9.95
CA LYS A 213 9.38 11.94 -10.71
C LYS A 213 9.27 11.37 -12.12
N LYS A 214 8.58 10.25 -12.32
CA LYS A 214 8.38 9.66 -13.66
C LYS A 214 7.34 10.38 -14.49
N ALA A 215 6.34 11.01 -13.86
CA ALA A 215 5.27 11.72 -14.56
C ALA A 215 5.62 13.18 -14.86
N ILE A 216 6.62 13.76 -14.19
CA ILE A 216 6.81 15.22 -14.09
C ILE A 216 7.02 15.94 -15.43
N ASP A 217 7.68 15.28 -16.38
CA ASP A 217 7.97 15.84 -17.70
C ASP A 217 6.79 15.74 -18.67
N GLU A 218 5.79 14.91 -18.35
CA GLU A 218 4.67 14.60 -19.25
C GLU A 218 3.33 15.11 -18.72
N VAL A 219 3.12 15.11 -17.40
CA VAL A 219 1.85 15.49 -16.80
C VAL A 219 1.63 17.00 -16.89
N LYS A 220 0.43 17.41 -17.27
CA LYS A 220 0.08 18.83 -17.41
C LYS A 220 -0.27 19.51 -16.09
N ALA A 221 -0.76 18.77 -15.10
CA ALA A 221 -1.09 19.29 -13.78
C ALA A 221 -0.68 18.33 -12.64
N ILE A 222 -0.33 18.90 -11.48
CA ILE A 222 -0.07 18.16 -10.24
C ILE A 222 -0.91 18.78 -9.13
N MET A 223 -1.54 17.93 -8.32
CA MET A 223 -2.33 18.32 -7.15
C MET A 223 -1.61 17.93 -5.86
N PRO A 224 -1.15 18.90 -5.05
CA PRO A 224 -0.55 18.64 -3.74
C PRO A 224 -1.59 18.29 -2.67
N ALA A 225 -1.20 17.45 -1.71
CA ALA A 225 -2.04 17.00 -0.61
C ALA A 225 -2.00 17.96 0.60
N HIS A 226 -3.07 17.98 1.40
CA HIS A 226 -3.08 18.68 2.70
C HIS A 226 -2.47 17.81 3.82
N ILE A 227 -1.20 17.43 3.66
CA ILE A 227 -0.46 16.57 4.60
C ILE A 227 0.79 17.29 5.08
N PHE A 228 1.17 17.09 6.33
CA PHE A 228 2.47 17.51 6.84
C PHE A 228 3.55 16.46 6.57
N PHE A 229 4.65 16.88 5.92
CA PHE A 229 5.82 16.04 5.64
C PHE A 229 7.05 16.55 6.38
N GLN A 230 7.43 15.87 7.48
CA GLN A 230 8.55 16.29 8.34
C GLN A 230 9.89 16.38 7.58
N ALA A 231 10.08 15.54 6.56
CA ALA A 231 11.31 15.54 5.76
C ALA A 231 11.55 16.83 4.94
N PHE A 232 10.51 17.62 4.68
CA PHE A 232 10.58 18.79 3.79
C PHE A 232 10.06 20.08 4.42
N GLU A 233 9.34 19.99 5.54
CA GLU A 233 8.76 21.13 6.25
C GLU A 233 8.97 20.98 7.75
N GLU A 234 9.37 22.06 8.41
CA GLU A 234 9.70 22.08 9.83
C GLU A 234 8.56 22.69 10.65
N ASN A 235 7.78 23.58 10.03
CA ASN A 235 6.78 24.40 10.72
C ASN A 235 5.42 23.69 10.92
N GLN A 236 5.36 22.37 10.72
CA GLN A 236 4.14 21.56 10.88
C GLN A 236 2.94 22.05 10.05
N ILE A 237 3.21 22.65 8.88
CA ILE A 237 2.19 23.12 7.94
C ILE A 237 1.96 22.11 6.81
N PRO A 238 0.75 22.03 6.22
CA PRO A 238 0.48 21.14 5.10
C PRO A 238 1.27 21.54 3.86
N VAL A 239 1.61 20.55 3.03
CA VAL A 239 2.33 20.70 1.76
C VAL A 239 1.70 21.79 0.89
N THR A 240 0.38 21.84 0.78
CA THR A 240 -0.36 22.81 -0.06
C THR A 240 0.03 24.28 0.19
N ILE A 241 0.39 24.64 1.42
CA ILE A 241 0.78 26.01 1.81
C ILE A 241 2.28 26.15 2.12
N SER A 242 3.07 25.08 1.97
CA SER A 242 4.52 25.12 2.19
C SER A 242 5.24 25.60 0.93
N LYS A 243 5.85 26.80 1.00
CA LYS A 243 6.72 27.29 -0.08
C LYS A 243 7.95 26.39 -0.28
N LYS A 244 8.48 25.80 0.81
CA LYS A 244 9.61 24.85 0.74
C LYS A 244 9.25 23.64 -0.12
N VAL A 245 8.04 23.12 0.00
CA VAL A 245 7.61 21.95 -0.77
C VAL A 245 7.11 22.33 -2.17
N ILE A 246 6.18 23.29 -2.29
CA ILE A 246 5.58 23.61 -3.59
C ILE A 246 6.57 24.31 -4.52
N THR A 247 7.26 25.34 -4.03
CA THR A 247 8.25 26.05 -4.84
C THR A 247 9.61 25.36 -4.80
N GLY A 248 10.13 25.04 -3.61
CA GLY A 248 11.47 24.47 -3.46
C GLY A 248 11.58 23.06 -4.05
N LEU A 249 10.79 22.12 -3.55
CA LEU A 249 10.84 20.73 -4.02
C LEU A 249 10.20 20.58 -5.41
N LEU A 250 8.91 20.88 -5.58
CA LEU A 250 8.19 20.56 -6.81
C LEU A 250 8.61 21.41 -8.01
N ARG A 251 8.63 22.75 -7.86
CA ARG A 251 8.91 23.67 -8.98
C ARG A 251 10.40 23.78 -9.32
N GLN A 252 11.28 23.81 -8.31
CA GLN A 252 12.71 24.03 -8.49
C GLN A 252 13.48 22.71 -8.59
N GLU A 253 13.48 21.89 -7.54
CA GLU A 253 14.30 20.67 -7.48
C GLU A 253 13.84 19.61 -8.48
N LEU A 254 12.54 19.30 -8.50
CA LEU A 254 11.98 18.31 -9.42
C LEU A 254 11.68 18.90 -10.81
N GLY A 255 11.70 20.24 -10.94
CA GLY A 255 11.62 20.91 -12.24
C GLY A 255 10.23 20.99 -12.88
N PHE A 256 9.14 20.74 -12.15
CA PHE A 256 7.80 20.72 -12.73
C PHE A 256 7.41 22.06 -13.37
N ARG A 257 6.95 22.06 -14.63
CA ARG A 257 6.56 23.28 -15.37
C ARG A 257 5.07 23.45 -15.63
N GLY A 258 4.26 22.44 -15.30
CA GLY A 258 2.82 22.46 -15.49
C GLY A 258 2.05 23.23 -14.42
N LEU A 259 0.74 23.03 -14.39
CA LEU A 259 -0.18 23.65 -13.42
C LEU A 259 -0.08 22.97 -12.06
N ILE A 260 0.11 23.75 -11.01
CA ILE A 260 -0.04 23.27 -9.63
C ILE A 260 -1.43 23.68 -9.14
N ILE A 261 -2.29 22.71 -8.87
CA ILE A 261 -3.69 22.94 -8.50
C ILE A 261 -3.89 22.39 -7.10
N SER A 262 -4.40 23.19 -6.15
CA SER A 262 -4.59 22.69 -4.78
C SER A 262 -5.60 21.54 -4.74
N ASP A 263 -5.53 20.67 -3.72
CA ASP A 263 -6.70 19.92 -3.30
C ASP A 263 -7.76 20.88 -2.71
N ALA A 264 -8.98 20.39 -2.42
CA ALA A 264 -10.08 21.23 -1.96
C ALA A 264 -9.70 22.04 -0.71
N MET A 265 -9.70 23.37 -0.82
CA MET A 265 -9.31 24.27 0.28
C MET A 265 -10.31 24.25 1.45
N GLU A 266 -11.49 23.69 1.21
CA GLU A 266 -12.57 23.54 2.20
C GLU A 266 -12.33 22.40 3.21
N MET A 267 -11.25 21.63 3.04
CA MET A 267 -10.93 20.52 3.94
C MET A 267 -10.43 21.01 5.30
N LYS A 268 -10.77 20.26 6.35
CA LYS A 268 -10.45 20.62 7.75
C LYS A 268 -8.96 20.80 8.02
N ALA A 269 -8.10 20.06 7.31
CA ALA A 269 -6.66 20.25 7.37
C ALA A 269 -6.22 21.71 7.12
N ILE A 270 -6.97 22.46 6.31
CA ILE A 270 -6.75 23.88 6.04
C ILE A 270 -7.64 24.76 6.93
N ILE A 271 -8.97 24.56 6.89
CA ILE A 271 -9.93 25.46 7.55
C ILE A 271 -9.63 25.58 9.04
N ASP A 272 -9.50 24.46 9.76
CA ASP A 272 -9.43 24.45 11.22
C ASP A 272 -8.11 25.06 11.73
N ASN A 273 -7.06 25.07 10.90
CA ASN A 273 -5.71 25.51 11.28
C ASN A 273 -5.38 26.94 10.81
N PHE A 274 -5.94 27.39 9.68
CA PHE A 274 -5.54 28.65 9.04
C PHE A 274 -6.72 29.57 8.70
N GLY A 275 -7.94 29.04 8.60
CA GLY A 275 -9.07 29.74 7.98
C GLY A 275 -8.94 29.80 6.46
N ILE A 276 -10.08 29.95 5.77
CA ILE A 276 -10.16 29.79 4.32
C ILE A 276 -9.43 30.89 3.54
N ALA A 277 -9.65 32.17 3.88
CA ALA A 277 -9.00 33.30 3.23
C ALA A 277 -7.47 33.29 3.39
N LYS A 278 -6.99 33.18 4.63
CA LYS A 278 -5.55 33.15 4.92
C LYS A 278 -4.89 31.91 4.31
N GLY A 279 -5.53 30.75 4.40
CA GLY A 279 -5.07 29.53 3.75
C GLY A 279 -4.89 29.70 2.24
N ALA A 280 -5.84 30.33 1.56
CA ALA A 280 -5.77 30.61 0.12
C ALA A 280 -4.64 31.56 -0.27
N VAL A 281 -4.46 32.66 0.46
CA VAL A 281 -3.36 33.61 0.24
C VAL A 281 -2.01 32.91 0.43
N LEU A 282 -1.86 32.10 1.50
CA LEU A 282 -0.64 31.33 1.75
C LEU A 282 -0.39 30.29 0.66
N ALA A 283 -1.42 29.59 0.18
CA ALA A 283 -1.31 28.60 -0.88
C ALA A 283 -0.81 29.22 -2.20
N LEU A 284 -1.38 30.36 -2.61
CA LEU A 284 -0.93 31.09 -3.80
C LEU A 284 0.51 31.59 -3.63
N ALA A 285 0.85 32.14 -2.45
CA ALA A 285 2.20 32.59 -2.13
C ALA A 285 3.23 31.43 -2.09
N ALA A 286 2.81 30.24 -1.68
CA ALA A 286 3.63 29.03 -1.66
C ALA A 286 3.97 28.49 -3.05
N GLY A 287 3.09 28.74 -4.03
CA GLY A 287 3.34 28.40 -5.43
C GLY A 287 2.16 27.77 -6.17
N GLN A 288 0.99 27.61 -5.54
CA GLN A 288 -0.22 27.11 -6.21
C GLN A 288 -0.64 28.03 -7.35
N ASP A 289 -1.04 27.47 -8.49
CA ASP A 289 -1.50 28.23 -9.65
C ASP A 289 -3.00 28.43 -9.61
N GLN A 290 -3.72 27.41 -9.16
CA GLN A 290 -5.16 27.47 -8.95
C GLN A 290 -5.57 26.83 -7.62
N LEU A 291 -6.65 27.34 -7.04
CA LEU A 291 -7.25 26.84 -5.81
C LEU A 291 -8.62 26.24 -6.08
N ILE A 292 -8.93 25.09 -5.46
CA ILE A 292 -10.23 24.44 -5.57
C ILE A 292 -11.11 24.78 -4.37
N VAL A 293 -12.34 25.23 -4.64
CA VAL A 293 -13.41 25.39 -3.64
C VAL A 293 -14.69 24.78 -4.22
N SER A 294 -15.07 23.62 -3.72
CA SER A 294 -15.99 22.70 -4.39
C SER A 294 -17.44 23.17 -4.38
N SER A 295 -17.93 23.86 -3.33
CA SER A 295 -19.34 24.29 -3.34
C SER A 295 -19.75 25.42 -2.41
N ASN A 296 -18.94 25.83 -1.42
CA ASN A 296 -19.33 26.89 -0.50
C ASN A 296 -19.13 28.29 -1.13
N TYR A 297 -20.24 28.96 -1.45
CA TYR A 297 -20.26 30.28 -2.07
C TYR A 297 -19.59 31.36 -1.21
N GLU A 298 -19.82 31.36 0.10
CA GLU A 298 -19.26 32.37 1.01
C GLU A 298 -17.73 32.27 1.02
N TYR A 299 -17.19 31.05 1.10
CA TYR A 299 -15.76 30.78 1.04
C TYR A 299 -15.15 31.18 -0.31
N GLN A 300 -15.85 30.97 -1.42
CA GLN A 300 -15.41 31.37 -2.75
C GLN A 300 -15.25 32.90 -2.82
N VAL A 301 -16.27 33.64 -2.38
CA VAL A 301 -16.24 35.11 -2.34
C VAL A 301 -15.15 35.62 -1.40
N GLU A 302 -15.04 35.03 -0.20
CA GLU A 302 -14.04 35.41 0.81
C GLU A 302 -12.62 35.26 0.27
N ILE A 303 -12.32 34.14 -0.43
CA ILE A 303 -11.02 33.93 -1.06
C ILE A 303 -10.75 34.97 -2.15
N LEU A 304 -11.71 35.23 -3.03
CA LEU A 304 -11.54 36.18 -4.14
C LEU A 304 -11.23 37.59 -3.62
N GLN A 305 -11.95 38.03 -2.59
CA GLN A 305 -11.74 39.32 -1.94
C GLN A 305 -10.40 39.38 -1.18
N ALA A 306 -10.07 38.33 -0.42
CA ALA A 306 -8.82 38.27 0.33
C ALA A 306 -7.58 38.27 -0.57
N VAL A 307 -7.64 37.58 -1.71
CA VAL A 307 -6.54 37.59 -2.70
C VAL A 307 -6.43 38.95 -3.37
N GLU A 308 -7.55 39.61 -3.71
CA GLU A 308 -7.54 40.97 -4.26
C GLU A 308 -6.88 41.93 -3.29
N GLN A 309 -7.29 41.90 -2.04
CA GLN A 309 -6.73 42.74 -0.98
C GLN A 309 -5.24 42.46 -0.75
N ALA A 310 -4.84 41.18 -0.68
CA ALA A 310 -3.44 40.80 -0.51
C ALA A 310 -2.53 41.30 -1.66
N VAL A 311 -3.06 41.42 -2.88
CA VAL A 311 -2.30 42.00 -4.01
C VAL A 311 -2.22 43.52 -3.90
N LEU A 312 -3.33 44.18 -3.54
CA LEU A 312 -3.36 45.64 -3.34
C LEU A 312 -2.44 46.09 -2.21
N ASP A 313 -2.36 45.31 -1.14
CA ASP A 313 -1.50 45.57 0.02
C ASP A 313 -0.03 45.17 -0.21
N GLY A 314 0.29 44.56 -1.36
CA GLY A 314 1.63 44.11 -1.70
C GLY A 314 2.10 42.84 -0.97
N VAL A 315 1.22 42.17 -0.23
CA VAL A 315 1.48 40.86 0.41
C VAL A 315 1.80 39.80 -0.64
N ILE A 316 1.04 39.79 -1.75
CA ILE A 316 1.36 39.02 -2.95
C ILE A 316 1.68 40.00 -4.08
N PRO A 317 2.93 40.05 -4.58
CA PRO A 317 3.26 40.91 -5.71
C PRO A 317 2.42 40.55 -6.95
N LEU A 318 1.91 41.56 -7.67
CA LEU A 318 1.12 41.34 -8.90
C LEU A 318 1.87 40.47 -9.93
N ALA A 319 3.19 40.58 -10.02
CA ALA A 319 4.02 39.76 -10.91
C ALA A 319 3.89 38.25 -10.63
N VAL A 320 3.69 37.86 -9.36
CA VAL A 320 3.47 36.46 -8.96
C VAL A 320 2.12 35.96 -9.45
N ILE A 321 1.09 36.82 -9.42
CA ILE A 321 -0.22 36.51 -10.00
C ILE A 321 -0.12 36.40 -11.52
N ASP A 322 0.56 37.34 -12.16
CA ASP A 322 0.75 37.36 -13.62
C ASP A 322 1.46 36.10 -14.12
N GLU A 323 2.45 35.58 -13.40
CA GLU A 323 3.12 34.32 -13.73
C GLU A 323 2.15 33.13 -13.71
N LYS A 324 1.29 33.06 -12.70
CA LYS A 324 0.28 31.99 -12.54
C LYS A 324 -0.76 32.07 -13.65
N VAL A 325 -1.32 33.25 -13.89
CA VAL A 325 -2.32 33.48 -14.93
C VAL A 325 -1.72 33.22 -16.32
N ALA A 326 -0.46 33.60 -16.57
CA ALA A 326 0.21 33.28 -17.83
C ALA A 326 0.27 31.77 -18.10
N ARG A 327 0.56 30.95 -17.08
CA ARG A 327 0.56 29.48 -17.20
C ARG A 327 -0.83 28.93 -17.47
N ILE A 328 -1.86 29.43 -16.78
CA ILE A 328 -3.27 29.05 -16.99
C ILE A 328 -3.71 29.38 -18.42
N LEU A 329 -3.50 30.61 -18.88
CA LEU A 329 -3.87 31.05 -20.23
C LEU A 329 -3.16 30.25 -21.32
N ASN A 330 -1.90 29.87 -21.11
CA ASN A 330 -1.16 29.05 -22.06
C ASN A 330 -1.85 27.68 -22.29
N TYR A 331 -2.27 27.00 -21.23
CA TYR A 331 -2.99 25.74 -21.35
C TYR A 331 -4.38 25.91 -21.96
N LYS A 332 -5.11 26.97 -21.58
CA LYS A 332 -6.41 27.30 -22.16
C LYS A 332 -6.33 27.54 -23.67
N LYS A 333 -5.33 28.30 -24.10
CA LYS A 333 -5.07 28.58 -25.53
C LYS A 333 -4.77 27.31 -26.32
N GLN A 334 -3.99 26.39 -25.77
CA GLN A 334 -3.71 25.10 -26.40
C GLN A 334 -4.96 24.22 -26.51
N LEU A 335 -5.88 24.33 -25.54
CA LEU A 335 -7.12 23.57 -25.50
C LEU A 335 -8.26 24.14 -26.34
N GLN A 336 -8.29 25.46 -26.59
CA GLN A 336 -9.42 26.17 -27.21
C GLN A 336 -10.01 25.42 -28.40
N LYS A 337 -9.18 25.19 -29.42
CA LYS A 337 -9.62 24.53 -30.66
C LYS A 337 -10.09 23.10 -30.41
N ILE A 338 -9.37 22.34 -29.60
CA ILE A 338 -9.73 20.95 -29.28
C ILE A 338 -11.09 20.90 -28.58
N TYR A 339 -11.33 21.81 -27.63
CA TYR A 339 -12.57 21.89 -26.89
C TYR A 339 -13.75 22.30 -27.78
N GLU A 340 -13.55 23.31 -28.63
CA GLU A 340 -14.55 23.74 -29.61
C GLU A 340 -14.93 22.61 -30.57
N ASP A 341 -13.94 21.93 -31.16
CA ASP A 341 -14.16 20.83 -32.12
C ASP A 341 -14.86 19.62 -31.46
N LYS A 342 -14.50 19.29 -30.22
CA LYS A 342 -15.02 18.08 -29.54
C LYS A 342 -16.33 18.29 -28.80
N PHE A 343 -16.61 19.50 -28.33
CA PHE A 343 -17.78 19.82 -27.54
C PHE A 343 -18.67 20.87 -28.19
N VAL A 344 -18.19 22.08 -28.44
CA VAL A 344 -19.06 23.21 -28.82
C VAL A 344 -19.68 23.03 -30.21
N HIS A 345 -18.88 22.60 -31.19
CA HIS A 345 -19.29 22.47 -32.59
C HIS A 345 -19.79 21.07 -32.94
N LYS A 346 -19.53 20.07 -32.09
CA LYS A 346 -20.02 18.70 -32.27
C LYS A 346 -21.52 18.62 -31.93
N LYS A 347 -22.30 17.94 -32.77
CA LYS A 347 -23.74 17.79 -32.54
C LYS A 347 -24.01 16.91 -31.33
N TYR A 348 -25.17 17.09 -30.70
CA TYR A 348 -25.54 16.32 -29.51
C TYR A 348 -25.62 14.82 -29.81
N GLU A 349 -26.17 14.44 -30.96
CA GLU A 349 -26.33 13.06 -31.38
C GLU A 349 -24.97 12.36 -31.55
N GLU A 350 -23.98 13.04 -32.14
CA GLU A 350 -22.61 12.52 -32.31
C GLU A 350 -21.89 12.35 -30.97
N LYS A 351 -22.18 13.21 -29.97
CA LYS A 351 -21.67 13.04 -28.60
C LYS A 351 -22.27 11.80 -27.93
N MET A 352 -23.56 11.55 -28.16
CA MET A 352 -24.24 10.38 -27.61
C MET A 352 -23.72 9.07 -28.19
N GLU A 353 -23.27 9.04 -29.44
CA GLU A 353 -22.60 7.86 -30.03
C GLU A 353 -21.28 7.51 -29.31
N ILE A 354 -20.59 8.51 -28.76
CA ILE A 354 -19.37 8.32 -27.95
C ILE A 354 -19.75 7.79 -26.55
N ILE A 355 -20.68 8.47 -25.87
CA ILE A 355 -21.07 8.18 -24.48
C ILE A 355 -21.80 6.83 -24.35
N LEU A 356 -22.64 6.48 -25.33
CA LEU A 356 -23.41 5.24 -25.32
C LEU A 356 -22.72 4.12 -26.11
N ASN A 357 -21.45 4.29 -26.44
CA ASN A 357 -20.69 3.34 -27.24
C ASN A 357 -20.65 1.96 -26.59
N LYS A 358 -21.36 1.00 -27.19
CA LYS A 358 -21.47 -0.36 -26.67
C LYS A 358 -20.12 -1.07 -26.56
N LYS A 359 -19.22 -0.89 -27.54
CA LYS A 359 -17.90 -1.52 -27.55
C LYS A 359 -17.03 -1.05 -26.39
N SER A 360 -17.10 0.24 -26.05
CA SER A 360 -16.36 0.82 -24.91
C SER A 360 -16.87 0.25 -23.59
N LYS A 361 -18.19 0.14 -23.43
CA LYS A 361 -18.83 -0.49 -22.25
C LYS A 361 -18.47 -1.97 -22.12
N GLU A 362 -18.50 -2.72 -23.21
CA GLU A 362 -18.09 -4.14 -23.24
C GLU A 362 -16.61 -4.32 -22.91
N PHE A 363 -15.74 -3.48 -23.47
CA PHE A 363 -14.30 -3.49 -23.19
C PHE A 363 -14.01 -3.23 -21.71
N VAL A 364 -14.64 -2.20 -21.13
CA VAL A 364 -14.49 -1.87 -19.71
C VAL A 364 -15.08 -2.95 -18.80
N SER A 365 -16.26 -3.50 -19.12
CA SER A 365 -16.84 -4.61 -18.36
C SER A 365 -15.92 -5.84 -18.37
N LYS A 366 -15.28 -6.13 -19.50
CA LYS A 366 -14.29 -7.21 -19.62
C LYS A 366 -13.07 -6.98 -18.73
N ILE A 367 -12.60 -5.73 -18.58
CA ILE A 367 -11.47 -5.43 -17.69
C ILE A 367 -11.84 -5.76 -16.24
N VAL A 368 -13.04 -5.37 -15.79
CA VAL A 368 -13.52 -5.69 -14.45
C VAL A 368 -13.68 -7.21 -14.26
N ASP A 369 -14.19 -7.93 -15.26
CA ASP A 369 -14.24 -9.39 -15.24
C ASP A 369 -12.84 -10.02 -15.11
N GLU A 370 -11.85 -9.53 -15.87
CA GLU A 370 -10.46 -9.99 -15.82
C GLU A 370 -9.75 -9.62 -14.49
N SER A 371 -10.30 -8.67 -13.72
CA SER A 371 -9.71 -8.24 -12.43
C SER A 371 -10.02 -9.17 -11.25
N LEU A 372 -11.05 -10.02 -11.36
CA LEU A 372 -11.42 -10.95 -10.30
C LEU A 372 -10.22 -11.84 -9.97
N THR A 373 -9.74 -11.75 -8.73
CA THR A 373 -8.47 -12.37 -8.30
C THR A 373 -8.73 -13.43 -7.25
N LEU A 374 -8.25 -14.64 -7.50
CA LEU A 374 -8.16 -15.70 -6.49
C LEU A 374 -6.84 -15.51 -5.74
N VAL A 375 -6.92 -15.06 -4.48
CA VAL A 375 -5.74 -14.78 -3.64
C VAL A 375 -5.24 -16.05 -2.99
N LYS A 376 -6.16 -16.88 -2.49
CA LYS A 376 -5.86 -18.10 -1.75
C LYS A 376 -6.97 -19.13 -1.94
N GLY A 377 -6.61 -20.41 -1.93
CA GLY A 377 -7.54 -21.53 -1.92
C GLY A 377 -8.02 -21.94 -3.31
N ASN A 378 -9.19 -22.52 -3.35
CA ASN A 378 -9.84 -23.06 -4.54
C ASN A 378 -10.91 -22.10 -5.07
N ASN A 379 -11.40 -22.38 -6.28
CA ASN A 379 -12.57 -21.70 -6.83
C ASN A 379 -13.87 -22.34 -6.31
N LEU A 380 -14.91 -21.51 -6.21
CA LEU A 380 -16.27 -21.94 -5.94
C LEU A 380 -16.78 -22.87 -7.05
N ASN A 381 -17.54 -23.90 -6.70
CA ASN A 381 -18.14 -24.81 -7.68
C ASN A 381 -19.57 -24.34 -8.04
N PRO A 382 -19.83 -23.82 -9.26
CA PRO A 382 -21.13 -23.28 -9.63
C PRO A 382 -22.27 -24.31 -9.69
N GLN A 383 -21.96 -25.62 -9.62
CA GLN A 383 -22.95 -26.70 -9.59
C GLN A 383 -23.45 -27.03 -8.18
N LEU A 384 -22.79 -26.54 -7.13
CA LEU A 384 -23.20 -26.75 -5.74
C LEU A 384 -24.14 -25.63 -5.27
N SER A 385 -25.06 -25.96 -4.38
CA SER A 385 -25.98 -24.97 -3.79
C SER A 385 -25.19 -23.97 -2.95
N THR A 386 -25.37 -22.67 -3.22
CA THR A 386 -24.55 -21.61 -2.62
C THR A 386 -25.39 -20.60 -1.85
N LEU A 387 -25.06 -20.37 -0.58
CA LEU A 387 -25.58 -19.21 0.16
C LEU A 387 -24.66 -18.01 -0.09
N VAL A 388 -25.21 -16.91 -0.62
CA VAL A 388 -24.47 -15.66 -0.80
C VAL A 388 -24.91 -14.64 0.24
N LEU A 389 -23.96 -14.18 1.06
CA LEU A 389 -24.18 -13.15 2.07
C LEU A 389 -23.47 -11.87 1.62
N ALA A 390 -24.22 -10.79 1.40
CA ALA A 390 -23.63 -9.53 0.92
C ALA A 390 -24.27 -8.30 1.57
N PRO A 391 -23.48 -7.30 2.00
CA PRO A 391 -24.00 -6.08 2.55
C PRO A 391 -24.44 -5.12 1.45
N SER A 392 -25.28 -4.15 1.81
CA SER A 392 -25.48 -2.96 0.97
C SER A 392 -24.25 -2.07 1.05
N PRO A 393 -23.71 -1.59 -0.09
CA PRO A 393 -22.55 -0.71 -0.08
C PRO A 393 -22.95 0.71 0.32
N PHE A 394 -21.97 1.51 0.73
CA PHE A 394 -22.12 2.94 1.06
C PHE A 394 -20.79 3.66 0.82
N ALA A 395 -20.82 4.98 0.65
CA ALA A 395 -19.60 5.79 0.57
C ALA A 395 -18.85 5.72 1.90
N THR A 396 -17.59 5.26 1.91
CA THR A 396 -16.80 5.19 3.16
C THR A 396 -15.95 6.43 3.38
N THR A 397 -15.77 7.25 2.34
CA THR A 397 -15.02 8.50 2.38
C THR A 397 -15.84 9.61 1.74
N VAL A 398 -15.49 10.87 2.01
CA VAL A 398 -16.20 12.05 1.48
C VAL A 398 -16.01 12.18 -0.05
N VAL A 399 -14.98 11.55 -0.62
CA VAL A 399 -14.68 11.61 -2.06
C VAL A 399 -15.38 10.55 -2.89
N GLU A 400 -15.91 9.50 -2.24
CA GLU A 400 -16.67 8.43 -2.86
C GLU A 400 -18.13 8.81 -3.07
N GLU A 401 -18.77 8.14 -4.02
CA GLU A 401 -20.19 8.34 -4.28
C GLU A 401 -21.11 7.51 -3.40
N ASP A 402 -22.31 8.05 -3.16
CA ASP A 402 -23.39 7.25 -2.62
C ASP A 402 -23.83 6.18 -3.63
N ILE A 403 -23.56 4.95 -3.28
CA ILE A 403 -23.85 3.75 -4.08
C ILE A 403 -24.89 2.86 -3.39
N SER A 404 -25.61 3.37 -2.39
CA SER A 404 -26.60 2.63 -1.59
C SER A 404 -27.75 2.00 -2.40
N ASN A 405 -27.99 2.51 -3.61
CA ASN A 405 -28.96 1.94 -4.55
C ASN A 405 -28.47 0.65 -5.25
N ARG A 406 -27.17 0.33 -5.21
CA ARG A 406 -26.58 -0.89 -5.78
C ARG A 406 -26.77 -2.07 -4.82
N SER A 407 -26.92 -3.27 -5.38
CA SER A 407 -27.10 -4.48 -4.57
C SER A 407 -26.71 -5.73 -5.35
N ILE A 408 -25.72 -6.46 -4.83
CA ILE A 408 -25.38 -7.81 -5.28
C ILE A 408 -26.59 -8.74 -5.19
N VAL A 409 -27.30 -8.72 -4.06
CA VAL A 409 -28.46 -9.58 -3.81
C VAL A 409 -29.58 -9.36 -4.83
N LYS A 410 -29.94 -8.09 -5.12
CA LYS A 410 -30.96 -7.80 -6.14
C LYS A 410 -30.54 -8.27 -7.53
N ALA A 411 -29.26 -8.11 -7.88
CA ALA A 411 -28.74 -8.58 -9.16
C ALA A 411 -28.79 -10.11 -9.25
N LEU A 412 -28.37 -10.82 -8.21
CA LEU A 412 -28.42 -12.29 -8.17
C LEU A 412 -29.86 -12.82 -8.25
N ASN A 413 -30.80 -12.20 -7.54
CA ASN A 413 -32.21 -12.59 -7.60
C ASN A 413 -32.84 -12.35 -8.99
N ARG A 414 -32.35 -11.33 -9.72
CA ARG A 414 -32.82 -11.03 -11.08
C ARG A 414 -32.22 -11.95 -12.13
N GLU A 415 -30.91 -12.20 -12.06
CA GLU A 415 -30.15 -12.92 -13.09
C GLU A 415 -30.10 -14.43 -12.87
N GLY A 416 -30.34 -14.89 -11.63
CA GLY A 416 -30.35 -16.29 -11.24
C GLY A 416 -28.95 -16.90 -11.06
N PHE A 417 -28.84 -17.83 -10.10
CA PHE A 417 -27.70 -18.72 -9.87
C PHE A 417 -28.17 -19.94 -9.06
N ASN A 418 -27.31 -20.93 -8.86
CA ASN A 418 -27.65 -22.13 -8.06
C ASN A 418 -27.51 -21.84 -6.55
N GLY A 419 -28.54 -21.24 -5.94
CA GLY A 419 -28.52 -20.92 -4.51
C GLY A 419 -29.45 -19.80 -4.10
N GLU A 420 -29.18 -19.21 -2.94
CA GLU A 420 -29.93 -18.08 -2.35
C GLU A 420 -29.00 -16.93 -1.99
N ALA A 421 -29.42 -15.69 -2.25
CA ALA A 421 -28.68 -14.50 -1.86
C ALA A 421 -29.44 -13.73 -0.76
N ILE A 422 -28.76 -13.46 0.35
CA ILE A 422 -29.32 -12.75 1.50
C ILE A 422 -28.56 -11.46 1.71
N LYS A 423 -29.34 -10.39 1.92
CA LYS A 423 -28.77 -9.11 2.32
C LYS A 423 -28.42 -9.19 3.81
N MET A 424 -27.16 -8.94 4.13
CA MET A 424 -26.70 -8.75 5.50
C MET A 424 -26.51 -7.27 5.84
N SER A 425 -26.59 -6.93 7.12
CA SER A 425 -26.13 -5.63 7.62
C SER A 425 -24.63 -5.45 7.38
N VAL A 426 -24.18 -4.21 7.23
CA VAL A 426 -22.73 -3.91 7.15
C VAL A 426 -22.01 -4.31 8.44
N ASN A 427 -22.70 -4.25 9.58
CA ASN A 427 -22.19 -4.70 10.87
C ASN A 427 -23.26 -5.60 11.53
N PRO A 428 -23.37 -6.88 11.12
CA PRO A 428 -24.40 -7.77 11.62
C PRO A 428 -24.22 -8.00 13.12
N ASN A 429 -25.31 -7.92 13.87
CA ASN A 429 -25.28 -8.16 15.31
C ASN A 429 -25.34 -9.67 15.61
N ARG A 430 -25.20 -10.04 16.89
CA ARG A 430 -25.21 -11.45 17.30
C ARG A 430 -26.44 -12.23 16.83
N VAL A 431 -27.63 -11.63 16.88
CA VAL A 431 -28.89 -12.30 16.47
C VAL A 431 -28.88 -12.58 14.97
N GLU A 432 -28.53 -11.57 14.18
CA GLU A 432 -28.39 -11.71 12.72
C GLU A 432 -27.33 -12.77 12.37
N ILE A 433 -26.20 -12.79 13.08
CA ILE A 433 -25.16 -13.81 12.88
C ILE A 433 -25.71 -15.21 13.15
N GLU A 434 -26.43 -15.46 14.25
CA GLU A 434 -27.03 -16.78 14.52
C GLU A 434 -27.98 -17.20 13.38
N GLU A 435 -28.86 -16.30 12.94
CA GLU A 435 -29.80 -16.59 11.85
C GLU A 435 -29.09 -16.93 10.53
N LEU A 436 -28.03 -16.20 10.20
CA LEU A 436 -27.23 -16.46 9.00
C LEU A 436 -26.47 -17.78 9.09
N MET A 437 -25.96 -18.13 10.27
CA MET A 437 -25.28 -19.40 10.54
C MET A 437 -26.22 -20.59 10.42
N ASP A 438 -27.43 -20.49 10.96
CA ASP A 438 -28.44 -21.56 10.83
C ASP A 438 -28.89 -21.75 9.38
N LYS A 439 -28.99 -20.67 8.61
CA LYS A 439 -29.26 -20.77 7.17
C LYS A 439 -28.13 -21.43 6.41
N ALA A 440 -26.88 -21.08 6.72
CA ALA A 440 -25.68 -21.59 6.04
C ALA A 440 -25.59 -23.12 6.06
N LYS A 441 -26.09 -23.78 7.11
CA LYS A 441 -26.12 -25.25 7.24
C LYS A 441 -26.93 -25.97 6.15
N ASN A 442 -27.82 -25.26 5.45
CA ASN A 442 -28.67 -25.85 4.40
C ASN A 442 -28.05 -25.78 3.00
N PHE A 443 -26.82 -25.30 2.87
CA PHE A 443 -26.14 -25.11 1.58
C PHE A 443 -24.80 -25.85 1.56
N ASP A 444 -24.41 -26.30 0.37
CA ASP A 444 -23.14 -27.02 0.16
C ASP A 444 -21.91 -26.12 0.32
N GLN A 445 -22.07 -24.81 0.08
CA GLN A 445 -21.03 -23.81 0.21
C GLN A 445 -21.59 -22.41 0.51
N VAL A 446 -20.75 -21.55 1.07
CA VAL A 446 -21.12 -20.18 1.48
C VAL A 446 -20.15 -19.19 0.85
N LEU A 447 -20.68 -18.13 0.23
CA LEU A 447 -19.91 -16.99 -0.25
C LEU A 447 -20.27 -15.74 0.57
N VAL A 448 -19.33 -15.23 1.34
CA VAL A 448 -19.48 -13.95 2.04
C VAL A 448 -18.77 -12.86 1.25
N CYS A 449 -19.53 -11.89 0.76
CA CYS A 449 -18.99 -10.68 0.13
C CYS A 449 -18.73 -9.64 1.23
N THR A 450 -17.48 -9.21 1.41
CA THR A 450 -17.13 -8.20 2.41
C THR A 450 -17.14 -6.81 1.80
N TYR A 451 -17.41 -5.80 2.64
CA TYR A 451 -17.25 -4.40 2.29
C TYR A 451 -16.54 -3.68 3.43
N ASN A 452 -15.21 -3.54 3.29
CA ASN A 452 -14.31 -2.98 4.31
C ASN A 452 -14.51 -3.62 5.69
N ALA A 453 -14.57 -4.96 5.74
CA ALA A 453 -14.80 -5.72 6.97
C ALA A 453 -13.82 -5.35 8.09
N ALA A 454 -12.63 -4.86 7.77
CA ALA A 454 -11.65 -4.43 8.76
C ALA A 454 -12.15 -3.34 9.74
N HIS A 455 -13.22 -2.63 9.40
CA HIS A 455 -13.85 -1.62 10.26
C HIS A 455 -15.17 -2.09 10.91
N TYR A 456 -15.62 -3.33 10.65
CA TYR A 456 -16.93 -3.82 11.07
C TYR A 456 -16.83 -5.19 11.74
N GLN A 457 -16.81 -5.19 13.07
CA GLN A 457 -16.63 -6.39 13.89
C GLN A 457 -17.63 -7.50 13.57
N GLY A 458 -18.89 -7.18 13.26
CA GLY A 458 -19.90 -8.18 12.93
C GLY A 458 -19.58 -8.99 11.67
N GLN A 459 -18.99 -8.37 10.63
CA GLN A 459 -18.54 -9.10 9.43
C GLN A 459 -17.41 -10.06 9.79
N ILE A 460 -16.47 -9.61 10.61
CA ILE A 460 -15.34 -10.41 11.11
C ILE A 460 -15.85 -11.60 11.93
N ASP A 461 -16.77 -11.37 12.86
CA ASP A 461 -17.34 -12.39 13.75
C ASP A 461 -18.10 -13.47 12.96
N LEU A 462 -18.93 -13.05 11.99
CA LEU A 462 -19.65 -13.97 11.10
C LEU A 462 -18.70 -14.87 10.32
N ILE A 463 -17.70 -14.28 9.67
CA ILE A 463 -16.72 -15.00 8.85
C ILE A 463 -15.91 -15.98 9.70
N ASN A 464 -15.46 -15.54 10.87
CA ASN A 464 -14.71 -16.39 11.80
C ASN A 464 -15.55 -17.58 12.28
N ARG A 465 -16.84 -17.36 12.60
CA ARG A 465 -17.74 -18.46 12.98
C ARG A 465 -18.02 -19.46 11.86
N LEU A 466 -18.30 -18.96 10.65
CA LEU A 466 -18.48 -19.83 9.48
C LEU A 466 -17.23 -20.69 9.23
N SER A 467 -16.05 -20.11 9.43
CA SER A 467 -14.77 -20.81 9.32
C SER A 467 -14.57 -21.85 10.43
N ASP A 468 -14.90 -21.51 11.68
CA ASP A 468 -14.74 -22.40 12.85
C ASP A 468 -15.65 -23.64 12.77
N GLU A 469 -16.83 -23.53 12.12
CA GLU A 469 -17.74 -24.66 11.86
C GLU A 469 -17.35 -25.52 10.64
N ALA A 470 -16.16 -25.28 10.05
CA ALA A 470 -15.61 -26.03 8.91
C ALA A 470 -16.54 -26.07 7.68
N MET A 471 -17.32 -25.01 7.47
CA MET A 471 -18.12 -24.86 6.25
C MET A 471 -17.21 -24.62 5.04
N ASN A 472 -17.64 -25.04 3.85
CA ASN A 472 -16.96 -24.72 2.59
C ASN A 472 -17.15 -23.23 2.27
N LEU A 473 -16.35 -22.40 2.94
CA LEU A 473 -16.46 -20.95 2.98
C LEU A 473 -15.56 -20.29 1.93
N PHE A 474 -16.15 -19.36 1.20
CA PHE A 474 -15.49 -18.42 0.31
C PHE A 474 -15.72 -17.01 0.83
N VAL A 475 -14.65 -16.22 0.89
CA VAL A 475 -14.75 -14.79 1.19
C VAL A 475 -14.30 -14.00 -0.03
N LEU A 476 -15.16 -13.09 -0.49
CA LEU A 476 -14.87 -12.18 -1.59
C LEU A 476 -14.85 -10.75 -1.08
N SER A 477 -13.67 -10.13 -1.02
CA SER A 477 -13.61 -8.68 -0.79
C SER A 477 -14.06 -7.92 -2.02
N THR A 478 -15.04 -7.05 -1.83
CA THR A 478 -15.58 -6.18 -2.89
C THR A 478 -14.98 -4.76 -2.86
N LYS A 479 -14.03 -4.53 -1.96
CA LYS A 479 -13.33 -3.25 -1.81
C LYS A 479 -11.91 -3.47 -1.29
N SER A 480 -11.69 -3.34 0.03
CA SER A 480 -10.35 -3.46 0.61
C SER A 480 -9.84 -4.91 0.57
N PRO A 481 -8.76 -5.21 -0.16
CA PRO A 481 -8.18 -6.56 -0.16
C PRO A 481 -7.54 -6.93 1.19
N TYR A 482 -7.33 -5.95 2.09
CA TYR A 482 -6.71 -6.13 3.40
C TYR A 482 -7.66 -6.69 4.46
N ASP A 483 -8.95 -6.86 4.14
CA ASP A 483 -9.94 -7.47 5.05
C ASP A 483 -9.45 -8.84 5.57
N ILE A 484 -8.66 -9.57 4.77
CA ILE A 484 -8.08 -10.87 5.17
C ILE A 484 -7.25 -10.81 6.46
N PHE A 485 -6.63 -9.67 6.79
CA PHE A 485 -5.81 -9.54 8.00
C PHE A 485 -6.63 -9.55 9.29
N LYS A 486 -7.96 -9.43 9.22
CA LYS A 486 -8.84 -9.47 10.40
C LYS A 486 -9.54 -10.81 10.59
N PHE A 487 -9.47 -11.69 9.61
CA PHE A 487 -10.08 -13.00 9.69
C PHE A 487 -9.11 -14.00 10.33
N LYS A 488 -9.65 -14.99 11.03
CA LYS A 488 -8.93 -16.24 11.35
C LYS A 488 -8.56 -16.96 10.05
N GLN A 489 -7.93 -18.14 10.13
CA GLN A 489 -7.50 -18.86 8.93
C GLN A 489 -8.63 -19.08 7.91
N ILE A 490 -8.65 -18.27 6.84
CA ILE A 490 -9.55 -18.47 5.70
C ILE A 490 -8.85 -19.34 4.65
N GLU A 491 -9.54 -20.37 4.18
CA GLU A 491 -9.06 -21.24 3.12
C GLU A 491 -9.18 -20.58 1.74
N ASN A 492 -10.38 -20.09 1.39
CA ASN A 492 -10.68 -19.53 0.08
C ASN A 492 -10.95 -18.02 0.16
N TYR A 493 -10.07 -17.22 -0.44
CA TYR A 493 -10.15 -15.76 -0.43
C TYR A 493 -10.01 -15.17 -1.84
N LEU A 494 -10.92 -14.28 -2.21
CA LEU A 494 -10.98 -13.61 -3.49
C LEU A 494 -11.06 -12.09 -3.30
N CYS A 495 -10.65 -11.34 -4.33
CA CYS A 495 -10.76 -9.88 -4.37
C CYS A 495 -11.37 -9.41 -5.69
N LEU A 496 -12.23 -8.39 -5.58
CA LEU A 496 -12.86 -7.65 -6.67
C LEU A 496 -12.98 -6.18 -6.25
N TYR A 497 -11.86 -5.47 -6.35
CA TYR A 497 -11.45 -4.18 -5.77
C TYR A 497 -12.40 -2.96 -5.87
N GLU A 498 -13.65 -3.12 -6.29
CA GLU A 498 -14.64 -2.06 -6.40
C GLU A 498 -16.09 -2.61 -6.36
N TYR A 499 -17.03 -1.78 -5.93
CA TYR A 499 -18.47 -2.08 -5.93
C TYR A 499 -19.20 -1.30 -7.04
N THR A 500 -18.78 -1.51 -8.29
CA THR A 500 -19.40 -0.91 -9.48
C THR A 500 -20.51 -1.80 -10.05
N PRO A 501 -21.40 -1.29 -10.94
CA PRO A 501 -22.36 -2.13 -11.64
C PRO A 501 -21.69 -3.26 -12.43
N ASN A 502 -20.48 -3.01 -12.96
CA ASN A 502 -19.68 -4.02 -13.63
C ASN A 502 -19.24 -5.11 -12.65
N SER A 503 -18.70 -4.76 -11.48
CA SER A 503 -18.31 -5.73 -10.43
C SER A 503 -19.48 -6.59 -9.95
N VAL A 504 -20.65 -5.98 -9.76
CA VAL A 504 -21.86 -6.74 -9.38
C VAL A 504 -22.17 -7.80 -10.44
N MET A 505 -22.07 -7.45 -11.73
CA MET A 505 -22.28 -8.42 -12.81
C MET A 505 -21.13 -9.44 -12.93
N THR A 506 -19.90 -9.07 -12.59
CA THR A 506 -18.77 -10.01 -12.48
C THR A 506 -19.04 -11.09 -11.44
N ILE A 507 -19.61 -10.75 -10.29
CA ILE A 507 -20.02 -11.71 -9.24
C ILE A 507 -21.10 -12.66 -9.76
N VAL A 508 -22.12 -12.13 -10.46
CA VAL A 508 -23.16 -12.95 -11.11
C VAL A 508 -22.53 -13.95 -12.09
N LYS A 509 -21.64 -13.49 -12.98
CA LYS A 509 -20.97 -14.37 -13.95
C LYS A 509 -20.10 -15.44 -13.28
N TYR A 510 -19.44 -15.09 -12.18
CA TYR A 510 -18.63 -16.02 -11.38
C TYR A 510 -19.50 -17.13 -10.77
N LEU A 511 -20.60 -16.78 -10.10
CA LEU A 511 -21.53 -17.75 -9.50
C LEU A 511 -22.25 -18.62 -10.55
N GLN A 512 -22.45 -18.10 -11.76
CA GLN A 512 -22.99 -18.86 -12.89
C GLN A 512 -21.95 -19.76 -13.58
N GLY A 513 -20.68 -19.74 -13.16
CA GLY A 513 -19.60 -20.50 -13.80
C GLY A 513 -19.18 -19.98 -15.19
N LYS A 514 -19.64 -18.79 -15.60
CA LYS A 514 -19.30 -18.15 -16.87
C LYS A 514 -17.95 -17.44 -16.83
N LEU A 515 -17.44 -17.20 -15.63
CA LEU A 515 -16.19 -16.50 -15.37
C LEU A 515 -15.34 -17.28 -14.38
N LYS A 516 -14.03 -17.34 -14.65
CA LYS A 516 -13.02 -17.80 -13.69
C LYS A 516 -12.11 -16.63 -13.32
N PRO A 517 -11.62 -16.55 -12.06
CA PRO A 517 -10.65 -15.55 -11.66
C PRO A 517 -9.39 -15.60 -12.53
N GLN A 518 -8.94 -14.42 -12.96
CA GLN A 518 -7.77 -14.22 -13.82
C GLN A 518 -6.87 -13.08 -13.35
N GLY A 519 -7.38 -12.25 -12.43
CA GLY A 519 -6.66 -11.10 -11.91
C GLY A 519 -5.44 -11.53 -11.10
N LYS A 520 -4.49 -10.62 -11.02
CA LYS A 520 -3.29 -10.77 -10.20
C LYS A 520 -3.36 -9.78 -9.06
N LEU A 521 -3.08 -10.24 -7.85
CA LEU A 521 -3.10 -9.37 -6.69
C LEU A 521 -2.06 -8.23 -6.89
N PRO A 522 -2.48 -6.95 -6.91
CA PRO A 522 -1.58 -5.83 -7.18
C PRO A 522 -0.85 -5.32 -5.94
N ILE A 523 -1.03 -5.99 -4.80
CA ILE A 523 -0.49 -5.62 -3.49
C ILE A 523 0.07 -6.86 -2.78
N ALA A 524 0.91 -6.68 -1.78
CA ALA A 524 1.25 -7.72 -0.83
C ALA A 524 0.14 -7.89 0.22
N LEU A 525 -0.34 -9.12 0.37
CA LEU A 525 -1.21 -9.55 1.48
C LEU A 525 -0.45 -10.46 2.46
N THR A 526 0.87 -10.26 2.57
CA THR A 526 1.71 -10.91 3.56
C THR A 526 1.83 -9.99 4.78
N GLU A 527 1.58 -10.50 5.99
CA GLU A 527 1.88 -9.73 7.19
C GLU A 527 3.38 -9.39 7.20
N LYS A 528 3.72 -8.12 7.45
CA LYS A 528 5.14 -7.73 7.56
C LYS A 528 5.77 -8.47 8.73
N ILE A 529 6.96 -9.03 8.52
CA ILE A 529 7.76 -9.59 9.61
C ILE A 529 8.08 -8.46 10.59
N LYS A 530 7.68 -8.63 11.84
CA LYS A 530 7.99 -7.65 12.89
C LYS A 530 9.40 -7.88 13.39
N VAL A 531 10.14 -6.80 13.62
CA VAL A 531 11.52 -6.86 14.09
C VAL A 531 11.58 -6.27 15.50
N GLY A 532 12.25 -6.99 16.40
CA GLY A 532 12.56 -6.56 17.75
C GLY A 532 14.05 -6.69 18.06
N ALA A 533 14.43 -6.24 19.25
CA ALA A 533 15.79 -6.37 19.75
C ALA A 533 15.81 -6.70 21.24
N SER A 534 16.84 -7.40 21.67
CA SER A 534 17.05 -7.74 23.08
C SER A 534 17.81 -6.65 23.82
N ILE A 535 17.49 -6.52 25.11
CA ILE A 535 18.16 -5.67 26.09
C ILE A 535 18.42 -6.52 27.32
N TYR A 536 19.64 -6.43 27.86
CA TYR A 536 20.02 -7.12 29.09
C TYR A 536 20.22 -6.13 30.23
N VAL A 537 19.78 -6.50 31.42
CA VAL A 537 19.79 -5.66 32.62
C VAL A 537 20.46 -6.44 33.77
N GLY A 538 21.05 -5.75 34.74
CA GLY A 538 21.76 -6.37 35.86
C GLY A 538 23.15 -6.89 35.52
N LEU A 539 23.69 -6.59 34.34
CA LEU A 539 24.99 -7.04 33.87
C LEU A 539 25.95 -5.86 33.67
N LYS A 540 27.22 -6.02 34.03
CA LYS A 540 28.23 -4.96 33.97
C LYS A 540 28.44 -4.41 32.56
N GLU A 541 28.29 -5.26 31.55
CA GLU A 541 28.43 -4.95 30.13
C GLU A 541 27.27 -4.13 29.57
N TYR A 542 26.15 -4.07 30.30
CA TYR A 542 24.88 -3.47 29.88
C TYR A 542 24.33 -2.48 30.93
N PRO A 543 25.05 -1.38 31.20
CA PRO A 543 24.62 -0.41 32.20
C PRO A 543 23.33 0.31 31.77
N VAL A 544 22.50 0.68 32.75
CA VAL A 544 21.17 1.30 32.54
C VAL A 544 21.22 2.49 31.59
N ALA A 545 22.17 3.41 31.76
CA ALA A 545 22.29 4.59 30.88
C ALA A 545 22.43 4.21 29.39
N LYS A 546 23.22 3.18 29.09
CA LYS A 546 23.46 2.72 27.73
C LYS A 546 22.26 1.93 27.17
N ASN A 547 21.52 1.22 28.02
CA ASN A 547 20.23 0.62 27.65
C ASN A 547 19.19 1.69 27.26
N ILE A 548 19.14 2.80 28.00
CA ILE A 548 18.24 3.92 27.70
C ILE A 548 18.59 4.58 26.35
N GLU A 549 19.88 4.83 26.09
CA GLU A 549 20.34 5.34 24.79
C GLU A 549 19.97 4.38 23.65
N TYR A 550 20.13 3.08 23.88
CA TYR A 550 19.79 2.07 22.88
C TYR A 550 18.28 1.99 22.62
N LEU A 551 17.42 2.08 23.64
CA LEU A 551 15.96 2.15 23.47
C LEU A 551 15.54 3.31 22.56
N GLN A 552 16.15 4.48 22.72
CA GLN A 552 15.90 5.64 21.86
C GLN A 552 16.30 5.34 20.41
N MET A 553 17.51 4.81 20.20
CA MET A 553 17.99 4.42 18.88
C MET A 553 17.06 3.40 18.20
N LEU A 554 16.59 2.40 18.95
CA LEU A 554 15.64 1.40 18.45
C LEU A 554 14.33 2.05 17.96
N LYS A 555 13.70 2.89 18.79
CA LYS A 555 12.44 3.57 18.44
C LYS A 555 12.61 4.48 17.22
N GLU A 556 13.68 5.24 17.15
CA GLU A 556 14.00 6.12 16.00
C GLU A 556 14.19 5.35 14.69
N ASN A 557 14.57 4.06 14.75
CA ASN A 557 14.82 3.22 13.58
C ASN A 557 13.69 2.19 13.35
N GLY A 558 12.50 2.43 13.91
CA GLY A 558 11.27 1.71 13.56
C GLY A 558 11.02 0.42 14.34
N ILE A 559 11.75 0.18 15.43
CA ILE A 559 11.47 -0.93 16.35
C ILE A 559 10.39 -0.50 17.34
N ASP A 560 9.37 -1.34 17.53
CA ASP A 560 8.24 -1.08 18.45
C ASP A 560 8.25 -2.01 19.67
N ARG A 561 9.19 -2.94 19.75
CA ARG A 561 9.21 -4.02 20.76
C ARG A 561 10.62 -4.40 21.18
N VAL A 562 10.78 -4.70 22.46
CA VAL A 562 12.05 -5.09 23.06
C VAL A 562 11.88 -6.31 23.96
N PHE A 563 12.89 -7.17 23.95
CA PHE A 563 12.97 -8.35 24.81
C PHE A 563 13.91 -8.09 25.96
N ILE A 564 13.52 -8.46 27.19
CA ILE A 564 14.35 -8.37 28.39
C ILE A 564 14.33 -9.71 29.11
N SER A 565 15.50 -10.33 29.30
CA SER A 565 15.62 -11.53 30.11
C SER A 565 15.88 -11.18 31.57
N ALA A 566 15.04 -11.70 32.45
CA ALA A 566 15.10 -11.51 33.88
C ALA A 566 15.59 -12.76 34.62
N HIS A 567 16.19 -13.75 33.95
CA HIS A 567 16.67 -14.99 34.58
C HIS A 567 18.15 -15.31 34.24
N ILE A 568 19.03 -14.31 34.27
CA ILE A 568 20.44 -14.48 33.94
C ILE A 568 21.25 -14.80 35.21
N PRO A 569 21.97 -15.93 35.31
CA PRO A 569 22.72 -16.31 36.52
C PRO A 569 23.70 -15.25 37.03
N GLU A 570 24.24 -14.43 36.13
CA GLU A 570 25.27 -13.42 36.39
C GLU A 570 24.71 -12.04 36.80
N MET A 571 23.40 -11.91 37.02
CA MET A 571 22.78 -10.63 37.40
C MET A 571 23.29 -10.11 38.75
N ASN A 572 23.46 -8.79 38.83
CA ASN A 572 23.82 -8.09 40.05
C ASN A 572 22.64 -7.96 41.02
N ASP A 573 22.93 -7.60 42.28
CA ASP A 573 21.93 -7.45 43.35
C ASP A 573 20.91 -6.30 43.10
N ASN A 574 21.24 -5.34 42.22
CA ASN A 574 20.39 -4.19 41.90
C ASN A 574 19.45 -4.44 40.70
N PHE A 575 19.48 -5.64 40.12
CA PHE A 575 18.74 -5.98 38.90
C PHE A 575 17.28 -5.51 38.90
N VAL A 576 16.53 -5.71 39.99
CA VAL A 576 15.11 -5.37 40.06
C VAL A 576 14.87 -3.86 39.90
N VAL A 577 15.74 -3.04 40.50
CA VAL A 577 15.67 -1.57 40.39
C VAL A 577 15.98 -1.14 38.96
N GLU A 578 17.05 -1.69 38.39
CA GLU A 578 17.45 -1.42 37.02
C GLU A 578 16.37 -1.84 36.00
N LEU A 579 15.72 -2.98 36.22
CA LEU A 579 14.64 -3.50 35.36
C LEU A 579 13.47 -2.53 35.32
N VAL A 580 13.01 -2.06 36.48
CA VAL A 580 11.89 -1.13 36.58
C VAL A 580 12.21 0.19 35.87
N GLU A 581 13.43 0.70 36.04
CA GLU A 581 13.87 1.92 35.37
C GLU A 581 13.85 1.78 33.83
N VAL A 582 14.41 0.68 33.30
CA VAL A 582 14.43 0.40 31.86
C VAL A 582 13.01 0.21 31.31
N CYS A 583 12.14 -0.52 32.01
CA CYS A 583 10.74 -0.71 31.61
C CYS A 583 9.95 0.60 31.59
N ASN A 584 10.12 1.47 32.59
CA ASN A 584 9.50 2.79 32.61
C ASN A 584 9.97 3.63 31.41
N LYS A 585 11.26 3.57 31.08
CA LYS A 585 11.78 4.30 29.92
C LYS A 585 11.25 3.76 28.59
N ALA A 586 11.16 2.43 28.46
CA ALA A 586 10.55 1.81 27.29
C ALA A 586 9.09 2.25 27.13
N LYS A 587 8.34 2.35 28.23
CA LYS A 587 6.96 2.86 28.23
C LYS A 587 6.86 4.31 27.79
N GLU A 588 7.74 5.20 28.28
CA GLU A 588 7.80 6.61 27.82
C GLU A 588 8.04 6.74 26.32
N LEU A 589 8.81 5.81 25.75
CA LEU A 589 9.11 5.75 24.32
C LEU A 589 8.05 4.97 23.51
N ASP A 590 6.97 4.51 24.15
CA ASP A 590 5.93 3.68 23.53
C ASP A 590 6.53 2.41 22.88
N LEU A 591 7.37 1.70 23.64
CA LEU A 591 7.95 0.40 23.27
C LEU A 591 7.28 -0.73 24.04
N LYS A 592 6.94 -1.80 23.33
CA LYS A 592 6.33 -3.01 23.91
C LYS A 592 7.41 -3.90 24.52
N VAL A 593 7.38 -4.04 25.85
CA VAL A 593 8.33 -4.89 26.57
C VAL A 593 7.84 -6.34 26.63
N ILE A 594 8.71 -7.26 26.22
CA ILE A 594 8.56 -8.71 26.42
C ILE A 594 9.53 -9.09 27.54
N LEU A 595 8.98 -9.51 28.68
CA LEU A 595 9.78 -9.88 29.84
C LEU A 595 9.84 -11.40 29.95
N ASP A 596 11.06 -11.91 30.06
CA ASP A 596 11.34 -13.34 30.13
C ASP A 596 11.74 -13.75 31.55
N VAL A 597 10.97 -14.67 32.14
CA VAL A 597 11.08 -15.04 33.54
C VAL A 597 11.07 -16.56 33.73
N SER A 598 11.82 -17.02 34.73
CA SER A 598 11.64 -18.35 35.31
C SER A 598 10.68 -18.28 36.49
N ARG A 599 10.03 -19.41 36.82
CA ARG A 599 9.08 -19.48 37.95
C ARG A 599 9.70 -19.02 39.29
N PRO A 600 10.93 -19.41 39.66
CA PRO A 600 11.56 -18.94 40.91
C PRO A 600 11.83 -17.43 40.91
N MET A 601 12.12 -16.86 39.75
CA MET A 601 12.47 -15.45 39.63
C MET A 601 11.23 -14.55 39.68
N MET A 602 10.11 -15.04 39.12
CA MET A 602 8.81 -14.38 39.22
C MET A 602 8.33 -14.17 40.66
N GLU A 603 8.81 -14.95 41.64
CA GLU A 603 8.48 -14.77 43.06
C GLU A 603 9.26 -13.65 43.75
N GLN A 604 10.36 -13.19 43.14
CA GLN A 604 11.30 -12.26 43.77
C GLN A 604 10.92 -10.79 43.57
N PHE A 605 10.04 -10.49 42.62
CA PHE A 605 9.64 -9.11 42.32
C PHE A 605 8.24 -9.05 41.70
N ASN A 606 7.63 -7.87 41.79
CA ASN A 606 6.38 -7.60 41.09
C ASN A 606 6.66 -7.30 39.62
N ILE A 607 6.00 -8.03 38.73
CA ILE A 607 6.13 -7.82 37.28
C ILE A 607 5.71 -6.39 36.93
N PRO A 608 6.57 -5.59 36.26
CA PRO A 608 6.20 -4.25 35.80
C PRO A 608 5.13 -4.31 34.71
N GLU A 609 4.57 -3.17 34.32
CA GLU A 609 3.64 -3.14 33.20
C GLU A 609 4.37 -3.48 31.89
N ILE A 610 3.98 -4.59 31.27
CA ILE A 610 4.64 -5.17 30.10
C ILE A 610 3.61 -5.59 29.06
N TYR A 611 4.07 -5.76 27.83
CA TYR A 611 3.24 -6.23 26.74
C TYR A 611 3.08 -7.75 26.75
N SER A 612 4.16 -8.49 27.03
CA SER A 612 4.15 -9.95 27.02
C SER A 612 5.07 -10.53 28.09
N LEU A 613 4.65 -11.62 28.71
CA LEU A 613 5.42 -12.41 29.67
C LEU A 613 5.82 -13.74 29.03
N ARG A 614 7.12 -13.92 28.77
CA ARG A 614 7.69 -15.19 28.30
C ARG A 614 8.02 -16.07 29.49
N LEU A 615 7.47 -17.29 29.47
CA LEU A 615 7.65 -18.29 30.51
C LEU A 615 8.78 -19.24 30.13
N ASP A 616 9.90 -19.21 30.87
CA ASP A 616 11.08 -20.03 30.55
C ASP A 616 10.98 -21.45 31.13
N TYR A 617 11.31 -21.64 32.42
CA TYR A 617 11.19 -22.93 33.10
C TYR A 617 10.52 -22.83 34.47
N GLY A 618 10.02 -23.97 34.95
CA GLY A 618 9.45 -24.13 36.29
C GLY A 618 7.94 -23.87 36.41
N PHE A 619 7.24 -23.60 35.31
CA PHE A 619 5.78 -23.42 35.28
C PHE A 619 5.07 -24.73 34.94
N ASN A 620 4.01 -25.07 35.67
CA ASN A 620 3.13 -26.19 35.34
C ASN A 620 1.95 -25.74 34.44
N ASN A 621 1.22 -26.71 33.89
CA ASN A 621 0.15 -26.42 32.93
C ASN A 621 -1.01 -25.62 33.53
N ASP A 622 -1.40 -25.88 34.79
CA ASP A 622 -2.49 -25.16 35.45
C ASP A 622 -2.12 -23.69 35.70
N GLU A 623 -0.88 -23.44 36.13
CA GLU A 623 -0.34 -22.07 36.30
C GLU A 623 -0.34 -21.31 34.97
N ILE A 624 0.08 -21.95 33.87
CA ILE A 624 0.08 -21.33 32.55
C ILE A 624 -1.36 -20.95 32.13
N VAL A 625 -2.33 -21.85 32.34
CA VAL A 625 -3.74 -21.58 32.05
C VAL A 625 -4.25 -20.40 32.87
N GLU A 626 -3.91 -20.33 34.16
CA GLU A 626 -4.31 -19.22 35.02
C GLU A 626 -3.72 -17.90 34.53
N LEU A 627 -2.42 -17.87 34.20
CA LEU A 627 -1.76 -16.67 33.67
C LEU A 627 -2.40 -16.19 32.36
N CYS A 628 -2.69 -17.11 31.43
CA CYS A 628 -3.38 -16.79 30.18
C CYS A 628 -4.77 -16.17 30.39
N LYS A 629 -5.44 -16.47 31.51
CA LYS A 629 -6.79 -15.97 31.81
C LYS A 629 -6.80 -14.60 32.51
N GLN A 630 -5.66 -14.10 32.98
CA GLN A 630 -5.61 -12.83 33.70
C GLN A 630 -5.75 -11.60 32.78
N ASP A 631 -5.52 -11.74 31.46
CA ASP A 631 -5.60 -10.68 30.44
C ASP A 631 -4.78 -9.41 30.76
N LYS A 632 -3.75 -9.53 31.61
CA LYS A 632 -2.83 -8.44 31.98
C LYS A 632 -1.70 -8.23 30.97
N PHE A 633 -1.24 -9.32 30.37
CA PHE A 633 -0.17 -9.38 29.38
C PHE A 633 -0.40 -10.61 28.49
N ILE A 634 0.27 -10.63 27.35
CA ILE A 634 0.26 -11.80 26.47
C ILE A 634 1.24 -12.84 26.99
N VAL A 635 0.78 -14.08 27.22
CA VAL A 635 1.67 -15.19 27.59
C VAL A 635 2.44 -15.67 26.36
N GLU A 636 3.77 -15.78 26.49
CA GLU A 636 4.65 -16.35 25.48
C GLU A 636 5.27 -17.66 25.98
N LEU A 637 5.19 -18.70 25.15
CA LEU A 637 5.67 -20.05 25.47
C LEU A 637 6.89 -20.42 24.64
N ASN A 638 7.70 -21.32 25.17
CA ASN A 638 8.88 -21.83 24.46
C ASN A 638 8.47 -22.81 23.34
N ALA A 639 8.77 -22.43 22.10
CA ALA A 639 8.46 -23.19 20.89
C ALA A 639 9.17 -24.54 20.82
N SER A 640 10.32 -24.68 21.48
CA SER A 640 11.14 -25.89 21.44
C SER A 640 10.65 -26.96 22.43
N THR A 641 10.00 -26.57 23.53
CA THR A 641 9.59 -27.51 24.59
C THR A 641 8.09 -27.81 24.60
N ILE A 642 7.24 -26.91 24.09
CA ILE A 642 5.80 -27.12 24.11
C ILE A 642 5.37 -28.35 23.30
N THR A 643 4.36 -29.08 23.76
CA THR A 643 3.81 -30.25 23.06
C THR A 643 2.39 -29.97 22.54
N ILE A 644 1.98 -30.70 21.50
CA ILE A 644 0.59 -30.65 20.99
C ILE A 644 -0.40 -31.00 22.09
N LYS A 645 -0.08 -31.98 22.95
CA LYS A 645 -0.92 -32.36 24.09
C LYS A 645 -1.14 -31.20 25.07
N GLN A 646 -0.13 -30.37 25.30
CA GLN A 646 -0.26 -29.18 26.13
C GLN A 646 -1.12 -28.11 25.46
N LEU A 647 -0.94 -27.86 24.17
CA LEU A 647 -1.78 -26.91 23.43
C LEU A 647 -3.26 -27.31 23.45
N GLU A 648 -3.55 -28.61 23.23
CA GLU A 648 -4.89 -29.16 23.35
C GLU A 648 -5.45 -29.03 24.77
N TYR A 649 -4.63 -29.31 25.78
CA TYR A 649 -5.02 -29.12 27.17
C TYR A 649 -5.38 -27.66 27.46
N PHE A 650 -4.56 -26.68 27.04
CA PHE A 650 -4.84 -25.26 27.22
C PHE A 650 -6.14 -24.84 26.53
N LYS A 651 -6.34 -25.27 25.27
CA LYS A 651 -7.57 -25.04 24.52
C LYS A 651 -8.79 -25.60 25.24
N ASN A 652 -8.72 -26.83 25.75
CA ASN A 652 -9.80 -27.47 26.50
C ASN A 652 -10.09 -26.78 27.84
N CYS A 653 -9.08 -26.15 28.44
CA CYS A 653 -9.25 -25.33 29.64
C CYS A 653 -9.75 -23.91 29.35
N GLY A 654 -10.08 -23.59 28.09
CA GLY A 654 -10.65 -22.30 27.67
C GLY A 654 -9.62 -21.21 27.41
N VAL A 655 -8.35 -21.55 27.18
CA VAL A 655 -7.34 -20.58 26.74
C VAL A 655 -7.55 -20.26 25.26
N ASP A 656 -7.65 -18.97 24.93
CA ASP A 656 -7.61 -18.51 23.55
C ASP A 656 -6.18 -18.51 23.02
N LEU A 657 -5.81 -19.56 22.28
CA LEU A 657 -4.47 -19.72 21.74
C LEU A 657 -4.09 -18.64 20.73
N HIS A 658 -5.04 -17.90 20.14
CA HIS A 658 -4.72 -16.75 19.28
C HIS A 658 -4.11 -15.58 20.06
N LYS A 659 -4.33 -15.53 21.37
CA LYS A 659 -3.74 -14.56 22.29
C LYS A 659 -2.48 -15.08 22.96
N VAL A 660 -1.93 -16.21 22.51
CA VAL A 660 -0.68 -16.79 23.02
C VAL A 660 0.41 -16.62 21.97
N ARG A 661 1.61 -16.26 22.42
CA ARG A 661 2.81 -16.17 21.58
C ARG A 661 3.67 -17.40 21.77
N ILE A 662 4.48 -17.71 20.78
CA ILE A 662 5.45 -18.79 20.88
C ILE A 662 6.79 -18.36 20.30
N SER A 663 7.90 -18.65 20.99
CA SER A 663 9.23 -18.25 20.52
C SER A 663 10.23 -19.39 20.51
N HIS A 664 10.98 -19.51 19.40
CA HIS A 664 12.13 -20.41 19.31
C HIS A 664 13.35 -19.73 19.91
N ASN A 665 14.04 -20.44 20.81
CA ASN A 665 15.23 -19.91 21.49
C ASN A 665 16.39 -19.59 20.53
N PHE A 666 16.50 -20.34 19.44
CA PHE A 666 17.63 -20.26 18.53
C PHE A 666 17.18 -20.39 17.07
N TYR A 667 17.80 -19.57 16.22
CA TYR A 667 17.75 -19.72 14.77
C TYR A 667 18.35 -21.07 14.33
N PRO A 668 17.63 -21.90 13.54
CA PRO A 668 18.06 -23.26 13.22
C PRO A 668 19.30 -23.28 12.33
N LYS A 669 20.42 -23.79 12.86
CA LYS A 669 21.66 -24.04 12.14
C LYS A 669 22.36 -25.27 12.70
N LEU A 670 23.41 -25.71 12.01
CA LEU A 670 24.23 -26.82 12.46
C LEU A 670 24.65 -26.56 13.93
N TYR A 671 24.29 -27.52 14.79
CA TYR A 671 24.56 -27.51 16.24
C TYR A 671 23.78 -26.53 17.14
N THR A 672 22.66 -25.92 16.71
CA THR A 672 21.73 -25.23 17.65
C THR A 672 20.77 -26.18 18.38
N GLY A 673 20.87 -27.49 18.15
CA GLY A 673 19.98 -28.48 18.76
C GLY A 673 18.59 -28.57 18.13
N ILE A 674 18.30 -27.80 17.06
CA ILE A 674 17.04 -27.85 16.32
C ILE A 674 17.29 -27.78 14.81
N SER A 675 16.66 -28.67 14.04
CA SER A 675 16.79 -28.69 12.57
C SER A 675 15.80 -27.74 11.90
N ARG A 676 16.15 -27.22 10.71
CA ARG A 676 15.25 -26.39 9.90
C ARG A 676 13.93 -27.11 9.59
N GLU A 677 14.02 -28.39 9.24
CA GLU A 677 12.86 -29.23 8.93
C GLU A 677 11.90 -29.32 10.11
N GLU A 678 12.43 -29.50 11.33
CA GLU A 678 11.61 -29.55 12.54
C GLU A 678 10.98 -28.18 12.85
N VAL A 679 11.72 -27.07 12.68
CA VAL A 679 11.16 -25.71 12.82
C VAL A 679 9.98 -25.51 11.86
N ILE A 680 10.17 -25.81 10.57
CA ILE A 680 9.11 -25.66 9.56
C ILE A 680 7.90 -26.52 9.93
N ARG A 681 8.14 -27.78 10.32
CA ARG A 681 7.07 -28.73 10.69
C ARG A 681 6.29 -28.24 11.92
N ARG A 682 6.98 -27.82 12.98
CA ARG A 682 6.36 -27.29 14.20
C ARG A 682 5.61 -26.00 13.94
N ASN A 683 6.20 -25.08 13.18
CA ASN A 683 5.57 -23.80 12.87
C ASN A 683 4.28 -24.01 12.08
N LYS A 684 4.27 -24.94 11.11
CA LYS A 684 3.03 -25.31 10.41
C LYS A 684 1.93 -25.76 11.38
N ILE A 685 2.27 -26.50 12.43
CA ILE A 685 1.33 -26.92 13.48
C ILE A 685 0.91 -25.73 14.34
N PHE A 686 1.85 -24.92 14.83
CA PHE A 686 1.53 -23.73 15.63
C PHE A 686 0.60 -22.78 14.89
N LYS A 687 0.82 -22.61 13.58
CA LYS A 687 -0.06 -21.85 12.71
C LYS A 687 -1.47 -22.39 12.73
N GLN A 688 -1.68 -23.71 12.65
CA GLN A 688 -3.02 -24.34 12.73
C GLN A 688 -3.76 -24.01 14.03
N TYR A 689 -3.03 -23.78 15.13
CA TYR A 689 -3.60 -23.31 16.40
C TYR A 689 -3.73 -21.78 16.50
N GLY A 690 -3.37 -21.05 15.45
CA GLY A 690 -3.46 -19.59 15.41
C GLY A 690 -2.37 -18.85 16.17
N LEU A 691 -1.28 -19.54 16.54
CA LEU A 691 -0.17 -18.97 17.30
C LEU A 691 0.72 -18.10 16.41
N ASN A 692 1.17 -16.97 16.96
CA ASN A 692 2.22 -16.15 16.37
C ASN A 692 3.59 -16.70 16.78
N VAL A 693 4.46 -16.93 15.80
CA VAL A 693 5.76 -17.58 15.97
C VAL A 693 6.91 -16.57 15.84
N MET A 694 7.70 -16.48 16.90
CA MET A 694 8.91 -15.67 16.98
C MET A 694 10.18 -16.53 16.85
N MET A 695 11.25 -15.93 16.33
CA MET A 695 12.61 -16.46 16.32
C MET A 695 13.65 -15.44 16.79
N TYR A 696 14.64 -15.86 17.59
CA TYR A 696 15.82 -15.05 17.88
C TYR A 696 16.92 -15.27 16.82
N ILE A 697 17.42 -14.17 16.25
CA ILE A 697 18.53 -14.12 15.29
C ILE A 697 19.77 -13.47 15.92
N PRO A 698 21.00 -13.82 15.47
CA PRO A 698 22.21 -13.25 16.04
C PRO A 698 22.45 -11.80 15.59
N SER A 699 23.20 -11.04 16.39
CA SER A 699 23.83 -9.79 15.96
C SER A 699 25.33 -9.96 15.78
N GLN A 700 25.91 -9.21 14.86
CA GLN A 700 27.35 -9.14 14.62
C GLN A 700 28.06 -8.06 15.46
N ASN A 701 27.31 -7.19 16.17
CA ASN A 701 27.88 -6.04 16.87
C ASN A 701 28.35 -6.36 18.30
N GLN A 702 27.46 -6.33 19.30
CA GLN A 702 27.81 -6.68 20.68
C GLN A 702 27.22 -8.03 21.07
N LYS A 703 28.09 -9.02 21.16
CA LYS A 703 27.74 -10.38 21.55
C LYS A 703 27.38 -10.44 23.03
N ARG A 704 26.34 -11.21 23.39
CA ARG A 704 26.11 -11.59 24.79
C ARG A 704 27.37 -12.29 25.34
N PRO A 705 27.88 -11.93 26.55
CA PRO A 705 28.99 -12.61 27.22
C PRO A 705 28.78 -14.13 27.27
N PRO A 706 29.87 -14.93 27.34
CA PRO A 706 29.77 -16.38 27.20
C PRO A 706 28.81 -16.98 28.21
N MET A 707 27.85 -17.76 27.71
CA MET A 707 27.13 -18.75 28.51
C MET A 707 28.21 -19.71 29.03
N TYR A 708 28.47 -19.77 30.33
CA TYR A 708 29.56 -20.55 30.93
C TYR A 708 29.71 -21.94 30.29
N GLU A 709 30.94 -22.26 29.85
CA GLU A 709 31.46 -23.56 29.40
C GLU A 709 30.47 -24.53 28.72
N GLY A 710 30.20 -24.39 27.40
CA GLY A 710 29.66 -25.55 26.66
C GLY A 710 28.88 -25.38 25.35
N LEU A 711 28.63 -24.17 24.83
CA LEU A 711 27.95 -24.00 23.53
C LEU A 711 28.86 -23.36 22.46
N PRO A 712 30.00 -23.98 22.09
CA PRO A 712 30.95 -23.44 21.12
C PRO A 712 30.35 -23.18 19.73
N THR A 713 29.14 -23.65 19.46
CA THR A 713 28.53 -23.67 18.13
C THR A 713 27.56 -22.53 17.83
N ILE A 714 27.00 -21.87 18.84
CA ILE A 714 26.17 -20.64 18.66
C ILE A 714 27.05 -19.48 18.16
N GLU A 715 28.33 -19.47 18.54
CA GLU A 715 29.28 -18.43 18.13
C GLU A 715 29.53 -18.41 16.63
N GLU A 716 29.52 -19.56 15.95
CA GLU A 716 29.71 -19.64 14.50
C GLU A 716 28.56 -18.98 13.74
N HIS A 717 27.34 -19.04 14.28
CA HIS A 717 26.15 -18.47 13.64
C HIS A 717 26.18 -16.94 13.63
N ARG A 718 26.88 -16.32 14.58
CA ARG A 718 27.06 -14.86 14.65
C ARG A 718 27.89 -14.28 13.51
N TYR A 719 28.58 -15.11 12.72
CA TYR A 719 29.34 -14.66 11.56
C TYR A 719 28.60 -14.84 10.23
N TYR A 720 27.37 -15.38 10.25
CA TYR A 720 26.57 -15.49 9.03
C TYR A 720 26.10 -14.11 8.57
N PRO A 721 26.12 -13.83 7.26
CA PRO A 721 25.57 -12.58 6.74
C PRO A 721 24.10 -12.43 7.10
N LEU A 722 23.74 -11.28 7.67
CA LEU A 722 22.39 -11.01 8.16
C LEU A 722 21.35 -11.14 7.04
N GLU A 723 21.63 -10.69 5.82
CA GLU A 723 20.72 -10.85 4.68
C GLU A 723 20.38 -12.32 4.37
N ALA A 724 21.31 -13.24 4.57
CA ALA A 724 21.04 -14.67 4.40
C ALA A 724 20.16 -15.20 5.53
N VAL A 725 20.40 -14.74 6.77
CA VAL A 725 19.56 -15.09 7.92
C VAL A 725 18.12 -14.64 7.69
N LEU A 726 17.93 -13.36 7.34
CA LEU A 726 16.63 -12.74 7.08
C LEU A 726 15.88 -13.39 5.91
N SER A 727 16.61 -13.85 4.88
CA SER A 727 16.04 -14.55 3.73
C SER A 727 15.41 -15.90 4.07
N GLU A 728 15.81 -16.55 5.17
CA GLU A 728 15.24 -17.84 5.58
C GLU A 728 13.96 -17.67 6.42
N ILE A 729 13.72 -16.49 7.01
CA ILE A 729 12.70 -16.26 8.04
C ILE A 729 11.29 -16.63 7.57
N ARG A 730 10.88 -16.13 6.40
CA ARG A 730 9.55 -16.43 5.84
C ARG A 730 9.42 -17.90 5.47
N GLY A 731 10.46 -18.50 4.90
CA GLY A 731 10.50 -19.92 4.58
C GLY A 731 10.43 -20.84 5.80
N LEU A 732 10.88 -20.36 6.96
CA LEU A 732 10.74 -21.05 8.25
C LEU A 732 9.34 -20.90 8.88
N GLY A 733 8.47 -20.04 8.35
CA GLY A 733 7.13 -19.80 8.90
C GLY A 733 7.13 -18.93 10.17
N ILE A 734 8.08 -18.00 10.26
CA ILE A 734 8.24 -17.05 11.37
C ILE A 734 7.50 -15.74 11.05
N ASP A 735 6.91 -15.12 12.07
CA ASP A 735 6.19 -13.84 11.98
C ASP A 735 6.96 -12.67 12.58
N GLU A 736 7.77 -12.97 13.62
CA GLU A 736 8.52 -11.98 14.36
C GLU A 736 9.97 -12.44 14.54
N VAL A 737 10.92 -11.54 14.31
CA VAL A 737 12.34 -11.79 14.54
C VAL A 737 12.89 -10.83 15.56
N PHE A 738 13.72 -11.34 16.46
CA PHE A 738 14.39 -10.53 17.47
C PHE A 738 15.90 -10.72 17.37
N PHE A 739 16.67 -9.64 17.40
CA PHE A 739 18.09 -9.77 17.71
C PHE A 739 18.23 -10.31 19.13
N GLY A 740 18.70 -11.55 19.27
CA GLY A 740 18.92 -12.20 20.57
C GLY A 740 20.14 -11.65 21.30
N ASP A 741 21.14 -11.17 20.57
CA ASP A 741 22.24 -10.39 21.13
C ASP A 741 21.78 -8.94 21.39
N CYS A 742 22.30 -8.31 22.46
CA CYS A 742 21.97 -6.93 22.81
C CYS A 742 22.84 -5.93 22.04
N TYR A 743 22.34 -4.72 21.82
CA TYR A 743 23.03 -3.66 21.07
C TYR A 743 23.38 -4.04 19.62
N ALA A 744 22.42 -4.60 18.88
CA ALA A 744 22.50 -4.66 17.43
C ALA A 744 22.76 -3.26 16.85
N SER A 745 23.65 -3.18 15.86
CA SER A 745 24.03 -1.89 15.26
C SER A 745 22.84 -1.24 14.55
N LYS A 746 22.91 0.09 14.38
CA LYS A 746 21.89 0.84 13.63
C LYS A 746 21.74 0.30 12.20
N GLU A 747 22.84 -0.12 11.59
CA GLU A 747 22.89 -0.73 10.25
C GLU A 747 22.15 -2.06 10.20
N GLU A 748 22.32 -2.93 11.19
CA GLU A 748 21.60 -4.21 11.30
C GLU A 748 20.10 -3.98 11.53
N ILE A 749 19.73 -3.05 12.41
CA ILE A 749 18.33 -2.68 12.66
C ILE A 749 17.69 -2.16 11.38
N LYS A 750 18.31 -1.17 10.70
CA LYS A 750 17.79 -0.63 9.44
C LYS A 750 17.68 -1.70 8.36
N MET A 751 18.64 -2.62 8.28
CA MET A 751 18.59 -3.73 7.34
C MET A 751 17.38 -4.62 7.64
N ALA A 752 17.19 -5.07 8.88
CA ALA A 752 16.10 -5.98 9.24
C ALA A 752 14.71 -5.35 9.10
N THR A 753 14.54 -4.07 9.46
CA THR A 753 13.24 -3.37 9.39
C THR A 753 12.85 -2.98 7.97
N THR A 754 13.81 -2.83 7.06
CA THR A 754 13.57 -2.51 5.65
C THR A 754 13.79 -3.70 4.70
N PHE A 755 14.05 -4.89 5.25
CA PHE A 755 14.29 -6.10 4.47
C PHE A 755 13.03 -6.53 3.70
N ASP A 756 13.19 -6.88 2.44
CA ASP A 756 12.13 -7.48 1.63
C ASP A 756 12.11 -9.00 1.88
N TYR A 757 11.26 -9.44 2.82
CA TYR A 757 11.13 -10.84 3.21
C TYR A 757 10.45 -11.71 2.14
N ASP A 758 9.95 -11.13 1.04
CA ASP A 758 9.39 -11.87 -0.11
C ASP A 758 10.45 -12.15 -1.21
N VAL A 759 11.67 -11.62 -1.06
CA VAL A 759 12.78 -11.85 -1.99
C VAL A 759 13.95 -12.50 -1.26
N VAL A 760 14.35 -13.70 -1.71
CA VAL A 760 15.51 -14.38 -1.13
C VAL A 760 16.80 -13.67 -1.57
N GLN A 761 17.54 -13.10 -0.62
CA GLN A 761 18.79 -12.38 -0.88
C GLN A 761 20.00 -13.27 -0.58
N ILE A 762 20.76 -13.60 -1.62
CA ILE A 762 21.90 -14.50 -1.55
C ILE A 762 23.20 -13.69 -1.57
N PRO A 763 23.96 -13.63 -0.48
CA PRO A 763 25.27 -12.99 -0.50
C PRO A 763 26.25 -13.81 -1.35
N ILE A 764 27.02 -13.13 -2.19
CA ILE A 764 27.99 -13.74 -3.11
C ILE A 764 29.34 -13.01 -3.06
N VAL A 765 30.41 -13.74 -3.28
CA VAL A 765 31.71 -13.20 -3.69
C VAL A 765 31.93 -13.52 -5.15
N VAL A 766 32.27 -12.49 -5.93
CA VAL A 766 32.49 -12.63 -7.37
C VAL A 766 33.97 -12.81 -7.67
N ASN A 767 34.30 -13.47 -8.78
CA ASN A 767 35.69 -13.64 -9.19
C ASN A 767 36.26 -12.31 -9.71
N LYS A 768 37.56 -12.07 -9.57
CA LYS A 768 38.19 -10.89 -10.18
C LYS A 768 38.00 -10.83 -11.70
N GLY A 769 37.77 -9.61 -12.20
CA GLY A 769 37.72 -9.34 -13.64
C GLY A 769 36.40 -9.72 -14.33
N LEU A 770 35.28 -9.74 -13.60
CA LEU A 770 33.94 -9.80 -14.22
C LEU A 770 33.74 -8.61 -15.18
N THR A 771 33.10 -8.89 -16.31
CA THR A 771 32.67 -7.83 -17.25
C THR A 771 31.54 -7.01 -16.67
N GLU A 772 31.33 -5.78 -17.17
CA GLU A 772 30.19 -4.95 -16.75
C GLU A 772 28.84 -5.61 -17.04
N VAL A 773 28.75 -6.40 -18.12
CA VAL A 773 27.55 -7.17 -18.46
C VAL A 773 27.26 -8.24 -17.40
N GLU A 774 28.28 -8.98 -16.96
CA GLU A 774 28.14 -9.98 -15.89
C GLU A 774 27.77 -9.31 -14.56
N LYS A 775 28.34 -8.14 -14.23
CA LYS A 775 27.98 -7.39 -13.03
C LYS A 775 26.54 -6.88 -13.07
N GLU A 776 26.08 -6.36 -14.21
CA GLU A 776 24.69 -5.95 -14.41
C GLU A 776 23.74 -7.15 -14.25
N LEU A 777 24.08 -8.30 -14.84
CA LEU A 777 23.30 -9.53 -14.72
C LEU A 777 23.17 -10.02 -13.29
N LEU A 778 24.21 -9.89 -12.46
CA LEU A 778 24.17 -10.33 -11.07
C LEU A 778 23.41 -9.36 -10.15
N LYS A 779 23.38 -8.06 -10.48
CA LYS A 779 22.73 -7.02 -9.66
C LYS A 779 21.21 -6.94 -9.85
N GLN A 780 20.68 -7.55 -10.91
CA GLN A 780 19.25 -7.52 -11.18
C GLN A 780 18.46 -8.40 -10.18
N GLU A 781 17.15 -8.17 -10.12
CA GLU A 781 16.23 -9.11 -9.47
C GLU A 781 15.95 -10.28 -10.41
N HIS A 782 16.05 -11.49 -9.89
CA HIS A 782 15.87 -12.73 -10.63
C HIS A 782 14.56 -13.41 -10.23
N HIS A 783 13.94 -14.09 -11.18
CA HIS A 783 12.83 -15.02 -10.91
C HIS A 783 13.30 -16.44 -11.21
N ASN A 784 13.17 -17.35 -10.26
CA ASN A 784 13.46 -18.76 -10.47
C ASN A 784 12.47 -19.34 -11.50
N ARG A 785 12.97 -20.18 -12.40
CA ARG A 785 12.15 -20.84 -13.41
C ARG A 785 11.13 -21.78 -12.79
N ILE A 786 9.98 -21.90 -13.45
CA ILE A 786 8.94 -22.86 -13.07
C ILE A 786 9.43 -24.30 -13.33
N ASP A 787 10.19 -24.50 -14.42
CA ASP A 787 10.86 -25.76 -14.77
C ASP A 787 12.23 -25.87 -14.09
N GLN A 788 12.24 -26.26 -12.81
CA GLN A 788 13.47 -26.33 -12.01
C GLN A 788 14.15 -27.71 -12.10
N PRO A 789 15.42 -27.80 -12.52
CA PRO A 789 16.23 -29.01 -12.37
C PRO A 789 16.69 -29.21 -10.92
N THR A 790 16.92 -30.46 -10.50
CA THR A 790 17.33 -30.77 -9.12
C THR A 790 18.75 -30.31 -8.78
N SER A 791 19.61 -30.08 -9.78
CA SER A 791 21.03 -29.77 -9.60
C SER A 791 21.35 -28.29 -9.40
N PHE A 792 20.45 -27.36 -9.76
CA PHE A 792 20.67 -25.93 -9.64
C PHE A 792 19.38 -25.11 -9.72
N ILE A 793 19.41 -23.90 -9.15
CA ILE A 793 18.40 -22.86 -9.36
C ILE A 793 18.75 -22.09 -10.62
N ARG A 794 17.76 -21.80 -11.46
CA ARG A 794 17.97 -21.09 -12.73
C ARG A 794 17.08 -19.87 -12.83
N SER A 795 17.69 -18.72 -13.10
CA SER A 795 16.96 -17.49 -13.38
C SER A 795 16.27 -17.54 -14.75
N SER A 796 15.08 -16.97 -14.82
CA SER A 796 14.36 -16.69 -16.08
C SER A 796 14.70 -15.31 -16.67
N CYS A 797 15.51 -14.50 -15.99
CA CYS A 797 15.96 -13.20 -16.49
C CYS A 797 17.09 -13.38 -17.52
N ARG A 798 16.97 -12.74 -18.68
CA ARG A 798 17.94 -12.82 -19.78
C ARG A 798 18.20 -11.46 -20.43
N LEU A 799 19.40 -11.26 -20.97
CA LEU A 799 19.72 -10.09 -21.79
C LEU A 799 19.39 -10.39 -23.27
N LYS A 800 18.61 -9.50 -23.90
CA LYS A 800 18.23 -9.66 -25.32
C LYS A 800 19.29 -9.15 -26.31
N THR A 801 20.19 -8.28 -25.88
CA THR A 801 21.04 -7.48 -26.80
C THR A 801 22.54 -7.48 -26.49
N LYS A 802 22.98 -7.95 -25.31
CA LYS A 802 24.39 -7.95 -24.90
C LYS A 802 24.93 -9.38 -24.82
N GLU A 803 26.16 -9.60 -25.27
CA GLU A 803 26.81 -10.91 -25.27
C GLU A 803 27.65 -11.15 -24.01
N VAL A 804 27.60 -12.38 -23.49
CA VAL A 804 28.45 -12.88 -22.41
C VAL A 804 29.47 -13.83 -23.05
N LYS A 805 30.73 -13.42 -23.14
CA LYS A 805 31.78 -14.24 -23.78
C LYS A 805 32.18 -15.42 -22.87
N PRO A 806 32.61 -16.57 -23.43
CA PRO A 806 33.12 -17.68 -22.64
C PRO A 806 34.33 -17.27 -21.81
N LYS A 807 34.24 -17.45 -20.49
CA LYS A 807 35.30 -17.10 -19.54
C LYS A 807 35.15 -17.93 -18.27
N ASN A 808 36.27 -18.44 -17.76
CA ASN A 808 36.29 -19.24 -16.52
C ASN A 808 35.27 -20.40 -16.55
N THR A 809 35.28 -21.13 -17.67
CA THR A 809 34.43 -22.30 -17.92
C THR A 809 35.05 -23.53 -17.27
N THR A 810 34.98 -23.60 -15.94
CA THR A 810 35.59 -24.68 -15.14
C THR A 810 34.54 -25.66 -14.62
N VAL A 811 34.97 -26.66 -13.84
CA VAL A 811 34.04 -27.50 -13.05
C VAL A 811 33.14 -26.61 -12.20
N ARG A 812 31.84 -26.91 -12.18
CA ARG A 812 30.81 -26.16 -11.47
C ARG A 812 30.54 -26.83 -10.13
N LYS A 813 31.16 -26.33 -9.07
CA LYS A 813 31.00 -26.90 -7.73
C LYS A 813 29.71 -26.42 -7.07
N LYS A 814 29.20 -27.20 -6.13
CA LYS A 814 28.12 -26.82 -5.21
C LYS A 814 28.42 -25.44 -4.59
N GLY A 815 27.44 -24.55 -4.61
CA GLY A 815 27.57 -23.16 -4.17
C GLY A 815 28.20 -22.19 -5.18
N ASN A 816 28.61 -22.65 -6.37
CA ASN A 816 29.03 -21.76 -7.44
C ASN A 816 27.83 -20.96 -7.99
N VAL A 817 28.13 -19.71 -8.35
CA VAL A 817 27.25 -18.83 -9.13
C VAL A 817 27.77 -18.85 -10.56
N THR A 818 26.90 -19.14 -11.51
CA THR A 818 27.27 -19.27 -12.92
C THR A 818 26.40 -18.40 -13.82
N ILE A 819 26.93 -18.06 -14.99
CA ILE A 819 26.19 -17.36 -16.05
C ILE A 819 26.35 -18.16 -17.34
N ASP A 820 25.23 -18.45 -17.99
CA ASP A 820 25.23 -19.08 -19.31
C ASP A 820 25.77 -18.10 -20.35
N ASN A 821 26.83 -18.48 -21.07
CA ASN A 821 27.52 -17.60 -22.02
C ASN A 821 26.90 -17.71 -23.43
N GLN A 822 27.45 -16.96 -24.40
CA GLN A 822 26.95 -16.90 -25.78
C GLN A 822 26.83 -18.26 -26.48
N LEU A 823 27.65 -19.24 -26.09
CA LEU A 823 27.59 -20.60 -26.66
C LEU A 823 26.34 -21.36 -26.18
N PHE A 824 25.65 -20.87 -25.15
CA PHE A 824 24.34 -21.36 -24.69
C PHE A 824 23.15 -20.73 -25.44
N ALA A 825 23.40 -20.01 -26.53
CA ALA A 825 22.42 -19.51 -27.48
C ALA A 825 21.21 -18.80 -26.80
N ARG A 826 20.00 -19.35 -26.94
CA ARG A 826 18.76 -18.76 -26.42
C ARG A 826 18.72 -18.56 -24.89
N TYR A 827 19.62 -19.22 -24.16
CA TYR A 827 19.71 -19.18 -22.70
C TYR A 827 20.88 -18.30 -22.19
N GLN A 828 21.61 -17.62 -23.09
CA GLN A 828 22.66 -16.69 -22.71
C GLN A 828 22.15 -15.66 -21.68
N GLY A 829 22.96 -15.42 -20.65
CA GLY A 829 22.72 -14.45 -19.60
C GLY A 829 21.86 -15.00 -18.45
N GLU A 830 21.37 -16.24 -18.52
CA GLU A 830 20.70 -16.87 -17.39
C GLU A 830 21.70 -17.15 -16.27
N VAL A 831 21.41 -16.60 -15.08
CA VAL A 831 22.18 -16.82 -13.87
C VAL A 831 21.71 -18.10 -13.19
N CYS A 832 22.64 -18.96 -12.77
CA CYS A 832 22.34 -20.19 -12.04
C CYS A 832 23.10 -20.29 -10.71
N LEU A 833 22.48 -20.94 -9.72
CA LEU A 833 23.07 -21.24 -8.40
C LEU A 833 23.17 -22.75 -8.23
N MET A 834 24.38 -23.28 -8.13
CA MET A 834 24.64 -24.73 -8.11
C MET A 834 24.26 -25.36 -6.77
N LEU A 835 23.37 -26.34 -6.78
CA LEU A 835 22.98 -27.14 -5.60
C LEU A 835 23.83 -28.40 -5.45
N THR A 836 24.39 -28.90 -6.55
CA THR A 836 25.28 -30.08 -6.61
C THR A 836 26.50 -29.78 -7.47
N ASP A 837 27.54 -30.60 -7.36
CA ASP A 837 28.67 -30.55 -8.29
C ASP A 837 28.24 -31.01 -9.69
N LEU A 838 28.70 -30.30 -10.72
CA LEU A 838 28.47 -30.60 -12.12
C LEU A 838 29.79 -30.51 -12.91
N PRO A 839 29.97 -31.32 -13.97
CA PRO A 839 31.16 -31.26 -14.80
C PRO A 839 31.33 -29.90 -15.46
N GLN A 840 32.54 -29.63 -15.94
CA GLN A 840 32.83 -28.47 -16.78
C GLN A 840 31.90 -28.43 -18.00
N ASP A 841 31.49 -27.22 -18.40
CA ASP A 841 30.75 -26.96 -19.62
C ASP A 841 31.26 -25.64 -20.22
N ASP A 842 31.81 -25.69 -21.43
CA ASP A 842 32.40 -24.52 -22.10
C ASP A 842 31.37 -23.42 -22.41
N ARG A 843 30.08 -23.73 -22.27
CA ARG A 843 28.97 -22.80 -22.44
C ARG A 843 28.57 -22.07 -21.15
N VAL A 844 29.22 -22.36 -20.02
CA VAL A 844 28.84 -21.84 -18.70
C VAL A 844 30.05 -21.20 -17.99
N ASN A 845 29.95 -19.91 -17.68
CA ASN A 845 30.97 -19.19 -16.93
C ASN A 845 30.74 -19.38 -15.43
N VAL A 846 31.77 -19.75 -14.67
CA VAL A 846 31.74 -19.67 -13.20
C VAL A 846 32.15 -18.26 -12.79
N VAL A 847 31.23 -17.48 -12.22
CA VAL A 847 31.44 -16.04 -11.97
C VAL A 847 31.59 -15.68 -10.50
N GLY A 848 31.25 -16.59 -9.60
CA GLY A 848 31.32 -16.31 -8.17
C GLY A 848 30.89 -17.51 -7.33
N ASN A 849 30.78 -17.29 -6.04
CA ASN A 849 30.36 -18.29 -5.06
C ASN A 849 29.43 -17.64 -4.04
N ILE A 850 28.47 -18.39 -3.55
CA ILE A 850 27.64 -17.96 -2.43
C ILE A 850 28.47 -17.86 -1.14
N VAL A 851 28.03 -16.97 -0.24
CA VAL A 851 28.62 -16.72 1.09
C VAL A 851 27.54 -17.01 2.14
N CYS A 852 26.79 -18.08 1.94
CA CYS A 852 25.78 -18.55 2.88
C CYS A 852 25.75 -20.06 2.85
N ASP A 853 24.95 -20.64 3.74
CA ASP A 853 24.66 -22.07 3.69
C ASP A 853 23.96 -22.41 2.37
N ILE A 854 24.27 -23.57 1.81
CA ILE A 854 23.61 -24.04 0.59
C ILE A 854 22.11 -24.23 0.83
N ASP A 855 21.73 -24.61 2.05
CA ASP A 855 20.33 -24.84 2.40
C ASP A 855 19.50 -23.56 2.32
N THR A 856 20.11 -22.37 2.44
CA THR A 856 19.43 -21.08 2.19
C THR A 856 18.82 -21.06 0.77
N LEU A 857 19.49 -21.70 -0.20
CA LEU A 857 19.00 -21.79 -1.56
C LEU A 857 17.71 -22.62 -1.67
N THR A 858 17.45 -23.54 -0.75
CA THR A 858 16.24 -24.38 -0.77
C THR A 858 14.96 -23.58 -0.56
N PHE A 859 15.06 -22.35 -0.03
CA PHE A 859 13.91 -21.45 0.11
C PHE A 859 13.52 -20.76 -1.21
N ILE A 860 14.34 -20.85 -2.26
CA ILE A 860 13.99 -20.36 -3.59
C ILE A 860 13.19 -21.46 -4.32
N LYS A 861 11.86 -21.37 -4.29
CA LYS A 861 10.96 -22.30 -4.97
C LYS A 861 10.75 -21.89 -6.43
N PRO A 862 10.21 -22.78 -7.29
CA PRO A 862 9.89 -22.42 -8.67
C PRO A 862 8.95 -21.20 -8.75
N GLY A 863 9.36 -20.17 -9.50
CA GLY A 863 8.62 -18.90 -9.61
C GLY A 863 9.02 -17.81 -8.60
N ASP A 864 9.73 -18.17 -7.53
CA ASP A 864 10.12 -17.21 -6.49
C ASP A 864 11.14 -16.19 -6.98
N LYS A 865 11.14 -15.04 -6.32
CA LYS A 865 12.13 -13.98 -6.55
C LYS A 865 13.38 -14.19 -5.71
N PHE A 866 14.53 -13.91 -6.29
CA PHE A 866 15.80 -13.86 -5.57
C PHE A 866 16.71 -12.76 -6.09
N ARG A 867 17.63 -12.28 -5.25
CA ARG A 867 18.63 -11.26 -5.59
C ARG A 867 19.99 -11.69 -5.09
N LEU A 868 21.04 -11.32 -5.81
CA LEU A 868 22.42 -11.58 -5.39
C LEU A 868 23.04 -10.32 -4.78
N ILE A 869 23.64 -10.46 -3.60
CA ILE A 869 24.28 -9.35 -2.87
C ILE A 869 25.80 -9.53 -2.95
N ILE A 870 26.47 -8.70 -3.75
CA ILE A 870 27.92 -8.78 -3.92
C ILE A 870 28.62 -8.24 -2.66
N LYS A 871 29.33 -9.11 -1.93
CA LYS A 871 30.07 -8.78 -0.71
C LYS A 871 31.54 -8.44 -0.94
N GLY A 872 32.06 -8.79 -2.10
CA GLY A 872 33.45 -8.53 -2.46
C GLY A 872 33.89 -9.33 -3.67
N GLU A 873 35.16 -9.15 -4.04
CA GLU A 873 35.83 -9.90 -5.10
C GLU A 873 36.85 -10.87 -4.50
N LYS A 874 37.01 -12.04 -5.11
CA LYS A 874 38.04 -13.01 -4.76
C LYS A 874 38.98 -13.31 -5.93
#